data_AF-R6AYI6-F1
#
_entry.id   AF-R6AYI6-F1
#
_cell.length_a   1.000
_cell.length_b   1.000
_cell.length_c   1.000
_cell.angle_alpha   90.00
_cell.angle_beta   90.00
_cell.angle_gamma   90.00
#
_symmetry.space_group_name_H-M   'P 1'
#
loop_
_entity.id
_entity.type
_entity.pdbx_description
1 polymer ?
#
loop_
_entity_poly.entity_id
_entity_poly.type
_entity_poly.pdbx_seq_one_letter_code
_entity_poly.pdbx_strand_id
1 'polypeptide(L)'
;MKRIISVILAAMMLLMIAPTAAHGKRAESRAPYGYVEHEYDQLLAFMEQTNSAGVKNGTQLSSAYDPNDPETWGGIFWYIAPTGFIHAEYIFFSTYDFPNRNLVGTLNLSGFSKLRAFGCAGNSITAVSISDCPLLDELNVAQNLLTNFSVSNCAELRLVWCEENMLPSVSMSNLPKLRQFHCYQNPITELDVSPFENLWYLFCGNTGISQIDVSRNPQLRELRCENTHLTSIDVSKCENLTDLFCNNTDISELDISNNPELARLFCNNTDISVLDLSQNTNIDKLRCYDAKLMSLEWKCIVPGLSLDITLLSEGDGYVGVDWERVYVSDNYWENRITAVATPNGTFRGWYMGESLVSSSLRLPLGADIDIPATMLTAKFDGTTPIPPTPTPPVSPEPPTPTPPPAQEDEPTIYGFWVSERIPNDPEFHTNWYTWSSFNADSPEEVTMHCGMPAETGSGYSSLVAAAAYHDGYIYGYTGHNNFFRVRFDDMVAGETTQQYFLDTNFAQNGGFNVLDMEYDYSRNKMFAILQNSSDGTQCICEVDLETGNMLNLESGGIPLPYMNNEEGIPYTMQTLAIDLQGNAYCMAMGFSVSELCSLDLDTGMYETIMTVPAKSYDYQSMTMDHSTGHIYWAQYATFSETWNPSNLLFKIDLQTMQAESKGTIGHGSQWTGMFIPYDIGQPPVTGILGDVDGNGIVQIADAILAARHALGVYLLEGESLILADVDMNGEITIADAVLIMRIAMGLYEP
;
A
#
# COMPACT_ATOMS: atom_id res chain seq x y z
N MET A 1 29.80 -43.32 4.96
CA MET A 1 29.67 -42.19 5.90
C MET A 1 30.76 -42.11 6.96
N LYS A 2 31.09 -43.16 7.75
CA LYS A 2 32.16 -43.04 8.78
C LYS A 2 33.61 -42.89 8.27
N ARG A 3 33.90 -43.17 6.98
CA ARG A 3 35.24 -42.94 6.38
C ARG A 3 35.42 -41.58 5.70
N ILE A 4 34.34 -40.84 5.42
CA ILE A 4 34.41 -39.49 4.81
C ILE A 4 34.59 -38.44 5.90
N ILE A 5 33.93 -38.62 7.05
CA ILE A 5 34.07 -37.73 8.22
C ILE A 5 35.50 -37.78 8.79
N SER A 6 36.17 -38.94 8.79
CA SER A 6 37.57 -39.03 9.25
C SER A 6 38.58 -38.39 8.31
N VAL A 7 38.29 -38.27 7.02
CA VAL A 7 39.17 -37.61 6.03
C VAL A 7 39.02 -36.09 6.10
N ILE A 8 37.81 -35.59 6.39
CA ILE A 8 37.54 -34.15 6.57
C ILE A 8 38.13 -33.65 7.91
N LEU A 9 38.00 -34.42 8.99
CA LEU A 9 38.66 -34.09 10.28
C LEU A 9 40.19 -34.19 10.22
N ALA A 10 40.74 -35.12 9.43
CA ALA A 10 42.19 -35.19 9.21
C ALA A 10 42.71 -34.04 8.33
N ALA A 11 41.93 -33.56 7.36
CA ALA A 11 42.27 -32.38 6.56
C ALA A 11 42.21 -31.09 7.39
N MET A 12 41.25 -30.96 8.32
CA MET A 12 41.18 -29.85 9.28
C MET A 12 42.32 -29.89 10.32
N MET A 13 42.77 -31.08 10.76
CA MET A 13 43.92 -31.20 11.66
C MET A 13 45.28 -30.99 10.97
N LEU A 14 45.41 -31.30 9.67
CA LEU A 14 46.67 -31.04 8.93
C LEU A 14 46.87 -29.56 8.58
N LEU A 15 45.82 -28.73 8.58
CA LEU A 15 45.93 -27.27 8.47
C LEU A 15 46.37 -26.58 9.78
N MET A 16 46.35 -27.30 10.92
CA MET A 16 46.82 -26.78 12.21
C MET A 16 48.29 -27.07 12.52
N ILE A 17 49.05 -27.70 11.61
CA ILE A 17 50.49 -27.97 11.80
C ILE A 17 51.27 -27.68 10.51
N ALA A 18 51.55 -26.41 10.26
CA ALA A 18 52.70 -26.02 9.45
C ALA A 18 53.36 -24.78 10.07
N PRO A 19 54.64 -24.84 10.48
CA PRO A 19 55.31 -23.74 11.15
C PRO A 19 55.75 -22.64 10.17
N THR A 20 55.54 -21.40 10.60
CA THR A 20 56.32 -20.18 10.33
C THR A 20 57.38 -20.26 9.21
N ALA A 21 57.15 -19.54 8.11
CA ALA A 21 58.20 -18.78 7.44
C ALA A 21 57.63 -17.70 6.52
N ALA A 22 58.13 -16.48 6.71
CA ALA A 22 58.05 -15.32 5.82
C ALA A 22 56.72 -14.57 5.77
N HIS A 23 56.43 -13.75 6.78
CA HIS A 23 55.90 -12.39 6.59
C HIS A 23 56.61 -11.47 7.59
N GLY A 24 57.19 -10.38 7.10
CA GLY A 24 57.86 -9.37 7.93
C GLY A 24 56.89 -8.80 8.97
N LYS A 25 57.44 -8.37 10.11
CA LYS A 25 56.72 -7.73 11.24
C LYS A 25 55.69 -6.71 10.75
N ARG A 26 54.45 -7.15 10.58
CA ARG A 26 53.26 -6.28 10.57
C ARG A 26 53.00 -5.97 12.04
N ALA A 27 52.76 -4.70 12.38
CA ALA A 27 52.26 -4.34 13.71
C ALA A 27 51.07 -5.25 14.03
N GLU A 28 51.01 -5.78 15.25
CA GLU A 28 49.90 -6.65 15.68
C GLU A 28 48.59 -5.88 15.50
N SER A 29 47.77 -6.32 14.54
CA SER A 29 46.42 -5.79 14.29
C SER A 29 45.62 -5.87 15.58
N ARG A 30 44.99 -4.76 15.97
CA ARG A 30 44.15 -4.71 17.18
C ARG A 30 42.83 -5.46 16.98
N ALA A 31 42.34 -5.51 15.75
CA ALA A 31 41.09 -6.19 15.43
C ALA A 31 41.24 -7.73 15.54
N PRO A 32 40.21 -8.42 16.07
CA PRO A 32 40.13 -9.89 16.07
C PRO A 32 40.28 -10.48 14.67
N TYR A 33 40.74 -11.73 14.61
CA TYR A 33 41.11 -12.38 13.34
C TYR A 33 39.96 -12.36 12.33
N GLY A 34 40.25 -11.85 11.12
CA GLY A 34 39.29 -11.78 10.01
C GLY A 34 38.55 -10.44 9.93
N TYR A 35 38.31 -9.74 11.04
CA TYR A 35 37.58 -8.47 11.03
C TYR A 35 38.37 -7.34 10.36
N VAL A 36 37.68 -6.52 9.58
CA VAL A 36 38.29 -5.34 8.96
C VAL A 36 38.63 -4.32 10.04
N GLU A 37 39.93 -4.03 10.17
CA GLU A 37 40.50 -3.22 11.27
C GLU A 37 39.85 -1.84 11.41
N HIS A 38 39.65 -1.15 10.28
CA HIS A 38 39.02 0.16 10.25
C HIS A 38 37.56 0.14 10.74
N GLU A 39 36.75 -0.83 10.30
CA GLU A 39 35.34 -0.97 10.73
C GLU A 39 35.26 -1.32 12.23
N TYR A 40 36.11 -2.25 12.67
CA TYR A 40 36.22 -2.64 14.07
C TYR A 40 36.59 -1.46 14.98
N ASP A 41 37.61 -0.67 14.62
CA ASP A 41 38.05 0.46 15.45
C ASP A 41 36.97 1.55 15.57
N GLN A 42 36.26 1.85 14.47
CA GLN A 42 35.17 2.83 14.49
C GLN A 42 33.99 2.37 15.35
N LEU A 43 33.58 1.12 15.21
CA LEU A 43 32.50 0.55 16.02
C LEU A 43 32.92 0.42 17.49
N LEU A 44 34.13 -0.03 17.79
CA LEU A 44 34.65 -0.10 19.16
C LEU A 44 34.65 1.29 19.82
N ALA A 45 35.09 2.32 19.08
CA ALA A 45 35.08 3.69 19.58
C ALA A 45 33.67 4.17 19.92
N PHE A 46 32.65 3.75 19.17
CA PHE A 46 31.26 4.03 19.52
C PHE A 46 30.77 3.23 20.73
N MET A 47 31.05 1.92 20.76
CA MET A 47 30.63 1.02 21.84
C MET A 47 31.21 1.41 23.20
N GLU A 48 32.40 2.01 23.23
CA GLU A 48 33.09 2.43 24.44
C GLU A 48 32.66 3.81 24.98
N GLN A 49 31.84 4.56 24.25
CA GLN A 49 31.26 5.82 24.74
C GLN A 49 30.23 5.55 25.84
N THR A 50 30.21 6.41 26.87
CA THR A 50 29.39 6.24 28.07
C THR A 50 28.35 7.33 28.22
N ASN A 51 27.13 6.94 28.59
CA ASN A 51 26.07 7.88 28.97
C ASN A 51 26.37 8.58 30.32
N SER A 52 25.46 9.46 30.75
CA SER A 52 25.60 10.21 32.01
C SER A 52 25.65 9.34 33.28
N ALA A 53 25.18 8.10 33.20
CA ALA A 53 25.28 7.10 34.26
C ALA A 53 26.58 6.27 34.21
N GLY A 54 27.47 6.53 33.25
CA GLY A 54 28.73 5.81 33.06
C GLY A 54 28.56 4.44 32.39
N VAL A 55 27.38 4.13 31.83
CA VAL A 55 27.12 2.88 31.12
C VAL A 55 27.56 3.03 29.67
N LYS A 56 28.39 2.09 29.19
CA LYS A 56 28.89 2.05 27.82
C LYS A 56 27.79 1.69 26.83
N ASN A 57 27.83 2.26 25.62
CA ASN A 57 26.93 1.91 24.52
C ASN A 57 26.91 0.40 24.23
N GLY A 58 28.07 -0.27 24.25
CA GLY A 58 28.16 -1.72 24.06
C GLY A 58 27.35 -2.51 25.10
N THR A 59 27.42 -2.11 26.37
CA THR A 59 26.63 -2.73 27.45
C THR A 59 25.13 -2.45 27.33
N GLN A 60 24.76 -1.31 26.77
CA GLN A 60 23.35 -0.98 26.49
C GLN A 60 22.78 -1.82 25.33
N LEU A 61 23.62 -2.14 24.35
CA LEU A 61 23.25 -2.98 23.21
C LEU A 61 23.24 -4.48 23.54
N SER A 62 24.14 -4.92 24.42
CA SER A 62 24.27 -6.32 24.81
C SER A 62 24.80 -6.44 26.24
N SER A 63 24.08 -7.16 27.10
CA SER A 63 24.55 -7.45 28.46
C SER A 63 25.79 -8.35 28.49
N ALA A 64 26.09 -9.03 27.37
CA ALA A 64 27.26 -9.88 27.18
C ALA A 64 28.45 -9.15 26.53
N TYR A 65 28.35 -7.82 26.33
CA TYR A 65 29.35 -7.04 25.62
C TYR A 65 30.79 -7.22 26.13
N ASP A 66 31.67 -7.69 25.25
CA ASP A 66 33.11 -7.71 25.40
C ASP A 66 33.77 -6.89 24.26
N PRO A 67 34.57 -5.85 24.56
CA PRO A 67 35.23 -5.04 23.54
C PRO A 67 36.21 -5.83 22.64
N ASN A 68 36.65 -7.03 23.05
CA ASN A 68 37.56 -7.87 22.26
C ASN A 68 36.85 -8.97 21.48
N ASP A 69 35.54 -9.14 21.65
CA ASP A 69 34.73 -10.16 20.98
C ASP A 69 33.53 -9.54 20.23
N PRO A 70 33.70 -9.21 18.93
CA PRO A 70 32.66 -8.60 18.11
C PRO A 70 31.38 -9.42 17.95
N GLU A 71 31.42 -10.74 18.22
CA GLU A 71 30.20 -11.58 18.22
C GLU A 71 29.26 -11.21 19.38
N THR A 72 29.78 -10.55 20.42
CA THR A 72 28.99 -10.07 21.57
C THR A 72 28.36 -8.70 21.34
N TRP A 73 28.73 -8.00 20.26
CA TRP A 73 28.29 -6.63 19.99
C TRP A 73 26.85 -6.65 19.45
N GLY A 74 25.91 -6.23 20.29
CA GLY A 74 24.50 -6.26 19.95
C GLY A 74 24.16 -5.35 18.77
N GLY A 75 23.27 -5.83 17.90
CA GLY A 75 22.75 -5.05 16.78
C GLY A 75 23.66 -4.99 15.56
N ILE A 76 24.74 -5.79 15.47
CA ILE A 76 25.60 -5.85 14.29
C ILE A 76 25.53 -7.24 13.67
N PHE A 77 25.24 -7.28 12.37
CA PHE A 77 25.24 -8.49 11.56
C PHE A 77 26.47 -8.48 10.66
N TRP A 78 27.28 -9.52 10.80
CA TRP A 78 28.58 -9.63 10.16
C TRP A 78 28.51 -10.47 8.88
N TYR A 79 29.16 -9.99 7.83
CA TYR A 79 29.32 -10.68 6.56
C TYR A 79 30.75 -11.18 6.38
N ILE A 80 30.89 -12.47 6.07
CA ILE A 80 32.18 -13.08 5.74
C ILE A 80 32.35 -13.04 4.22
N ALA A 81 33.22 -12.16 3.74
CA ALA A 81 33.53 -12.04 2.32
C ALA A 81 34.24 -13.30 1.79
N PRO A 82 34.18 -13.59 0.47
CA PRO A 82 34.92 -14.70 -0.15
C PRO A 82 36.44 -14.64 0.07
N THR A 83 36.98 -13.45 0.37
CA THR A 83 38.38 -13.23 0.75
C THR A 83 38.72 -13.68 2.17
N GLY A 84 37.72 -14.04 2.98
CA GLY A 84 37.86 -14.38 4.40
C GLY A 84 37.85 -13.18 5.35
N PHE A 85 37.67 -11.96 4.85
CA PHE A 85 37.50 -10.75 5.69
C PHE A 85 36.05 -10.62 6.15
N ILE A 86 35.88 -10.21 7.41
CA ILE A 86 34.58 -10.03 8.07
C ILE A 86 34.27 -8.53 8.12
N HIS A 87 33.13 -8.16 7.56
CA HIS A 87 32.64 -6.79 7.47
C HIS A 87 31.30 -6.64 8.19
N ALA A 88 30.97 -5.43 8.65
CA ALA A 88 29.61 -5.13 9.06
C ALA A 88 28.70 -5.02 7.82
N GLU A 89 27.63 -5.81 7.77
CA GLU A 89 26.65 -5.79 6.68
C GLU A 89 25.38 -5.04 7.09
N TYR A 90 24.92 -5.24 8.32
CA TYR A 90 23.75 -4.55 8.86
C TYR A 90 24.01 -4.10 10.29
N ILE A 91 23.56 -2.90 10.62
CA ILE A 91 23.71 -2.35 11.96
C ILE A 91 22.35 -1.78 12.42
N PHE A 92 21.70 -2.44 13.38
CA PHE A 92 20.47 -1.98 14.03
C PHE A 92 20.66 -1.80 15.51
N PHE A 93 20.90 -0.56 15.88
CA PHE A 93 20.98 -0.11 17.25
C PHE A 93 19.62 0.26 17.85
N SER A 94 18.56 0.21 17.04
CA SER A 94 17.14 0.35 17.42
C SER A 94 16.33 -0.80 16.81
N THR A 95 15.37 -1.35 17.54
CA THR A 95 14.42 -2.37 17.05
C THR A 95 13.04 -2.07 17.60
N TYR A 96 11.96 -2.61 17.02
CA TYR A 96 10.60 -2.44 17.53
C TYR A 96 10.47 -2.69 19.04
N ASP A 97 11.07 -3.77 19.54
CA ASP A 97 11.00 -4.12 20.98
C ASP A 97 11.82 -3.19 21.89
N PHE A 98 12.79 -2.48 21.34
CA PHE A 98 13.73 -1.62 22.07
C PHE A 98 14.10 -0.41 21.21
N PRO A 99 13.15 0.52 21.00
CA PRO A 99 13.36 1.65 20.11
C PRO A 99 14.40 2.62 20.68
N ASN A 100 14.49 2.73 22.00
CA ASN A 100 15.48 3.56 22.69
C ASN A 100 16.37 2.69 23.58
N ARG A 101 17.67 2.67 23.27
CA ARG A 101 18.71 1.99 24.07
C ARG A 101 19.63 2.96 24.78
N ASN A 102 19.25 4.24 24.87
CA ASN A 102 19.97 5.35 25.49
C ASN A 102 21.41 5.48 24.97
N LEU A 103 21.63 5.18 23.69
CA LEU A 103 22.96 5.28 23.09
C LEU A 103 23.34 6.74 22.92
N VAL A 104 24.61 7.06 23.19
CA VAL A 104 25.08 8.45 23.23
C VAL A 104 26.30 8.68 22.35
N GLY A 105 26.54 9.96 22.07
CA GLY A 105 27.79 10.45 21.52
C GLY A 105 27.85 10.39 20.00
N THR A 106 29.01 10.13 19.42
CA THR A 106 29.25 10.29 17.96
C THR A 106 29.58 8.97 17.30
N LEU A 107 29.04 8.75 16.10
CA LEU A 107 29.27 7.55 15.30
C LEU A 107 29.82 7.90 13.91
N ASN A 108 30.85 7.19 13.48
CA ASN A 108 31.40 7.29 12.13
C ASN A 108 31.35 5.89 11.50
N LEU A 109 30.75 5.78 10.32
CA LEU A 109 30.67 4.54 9.53
C LEU A 109 31.26 4.71 8.14
N SER A 110 32.14 5.70 7.95
CA SER A 110 32.70 6.02 6.64
C SER A 110 33.61 4.92 6.12
N GLY A 111 33.41 4.44 4.89
CA GLY A 111 34.22 3.39 4.27
C GLY A 111 33.75 1.96 4.55
N PHE A 112 32.54 1.78 5.10
CA PHE A 112 31.95 0.46 5.35
C PHE A 112 31.49 -0.15 4.02
N SER A 113 32.40 -0.82 3.33
CA SER A 113 32.22 -1.26 1.94
C SER A 113 31.14 -2.34 1.70
N LYS A 114 30.66 -2.96 2.78
CA LYS A 114 29.63 -4.01 2.77
C LYS A 114 28.37 -3.66 3.54
N LEU A 115 28.30 -2.47 4.14
CA LEU A 115 27.12 -2.03 4.88
C LEU A 115 25.96 -1.78 3.92
N ARG A 116 24.83 -2.40 4.20
CA ARG A 116 23.59 -2.36 3.43
C ARG A 116 22.50 -1.55 4.11
N ALA A 117 22.45 -1.56 5.44
CA ALA A 117 21.80 -0.47 6.15
C ALA A 117 22.31 -0.24 7.56
N PHE A 118 21.93 0.93 8.04
CA PHE A 118 22.19 1.39 9.37
C PHE A 118 20.93 2.04 9.98
N GLY A 119 20.53 1.56 11.15
CA GLY A 119 19.43 2.11 11.95
C GLY A 119 19.85 2.36 13.39
N CYS A 120 19.65 3.57 13.90
CA CYS A 120 19.88 3.93 15.29
C CYS A 120 18.81 4.88 15.87
N ALA A 121 17.60 4.83 15.32
CA ALA A 121 16.49 5.70 15.69
C ALA A 121 16.23 5.71 17.21
N GLY A 122 15.68 6.80 17.74
CA GLY A 122 15.17 6.85 19.11
C GLY A 122 16.25 6.86 20.21
N ASN A 123 17.48 7.31 19.93
CA ASN A 123 18.59 7.33 20.89
C ASN A 123 18.99 8.77 21.27
N SER A 124 20.20 8.96 21.81
CA SER A 124 20.76 10.26 22.21
C SER A 124 22.12 10.52 21.54
N ILE A 125 22.27 10.06 20.30
CA ILE A 125 23.46 10.26 19.48
C ILE A 125 23.49 11.72 18.99
N THR A 126 24.66 12.35 18.99
CA THR A 126 24.83 13.79 18.73
C THR A 126 25.49 14.10 17.37
N ALA A 127 26.13 13.12 16.75
CA ALA A 127 26.64 13.23 15.38
C ALA A 127 26.76 11.85 14.71
N VAL A 128 26.41 11.80 13.42
CA VAL A 128 26.61 10.63 12.55
C VAL A 128 27.29 11.08 11.26
N SER A 129 28.33 10.34 10.84
CA SER A 129 29.04 10.60 9.58
C SER A 129 29.15 9.31 8.77
N ILE A 130 28.69 9.37 7.52
CA ILE A 130 28.67 8.24 6.60
C ILE A 130 29.19 8.70 5.25
N SER A 131 30.30 8.13 4.81
CA SER A 131 30.79 8.32 3.45
C SER A 131 31.29 7.02 2.85
N ASP A 132 31.29 6.91 1.53
CA ASP A 132 31.95 5.80 0.83
C ASP A 132 31.41 4.41 1.24
N CYS A 133 30.09 4.32 1.42
CA CYS A 133 29.35 3.09 1.68
C CYS A 133 28.55 2.71 0.41
N PRO A 134 29.18 2.06 -0.59
CA PRO A 134 28.61 1.91 -1.92
C PRO A 134 27.43 0.94 -2.00
N LEU A 135 27.17 0.14 -0.96
CA LEU A 135 26.06 -0.81 -0.90
C LEU A 135 24.96 -0.40 0.08
N LEU A 136 25.10 0.77 0.72
CA LEU A 136 24.14 1.26 1.69
C LEU A 136 22.85 1.65 0.96
N ASP A 137 21.75 1.01 1.33
CA ASP A 137 20.43 1.17 0.73
C ASP A 137 19.51 2.01 1.65
N GLU A 138 19.56 1.72 2.95
CA GLU A 138 18.74 2.40 3.96
C GLU A 138 19.59 3.05 5.07
N LEU A 139 19.18 4.24 5.48
CA LEU A 139 19.75 4.98 6.58
C LEU A 139 18.67 5.56 7.50
N ASN A 140 18.58 5.04 8.73
CA ASN A 140 17.68 5.54 9.75
C ASN A 140 18.43 6.09 10.98
N VAL A 141 18.44 7.42 11.12
CA VAL A 141 19.02 8.15 12.25
C VAL A 141 18.01 9.07 12.93
N ALA A 142 16.72 8.82 12.74
CA ALA A 142 15.62 9.60 13.29
C ALA A 142 15.64 9.69 14.82
N GLN A 143 14.94 10.66 15.40
CA GLN A 143 14.68 10.73 16.85
C GLN A 143 15.97 10.62 17.69
N ASN A 144 16.95 11.47 17.39
CA ASN A 144 18.23 11.55 18.08
C ASN A 144 18.52 13.01 18.49
N LEU A 145 19.76 13.31 18.88
CA LEU A 145 20.20 14.66 19.24
C LEU A 145 21.22 15.19 18.23
N LEU A 146 21.12 14.78 16.95
CA LEU A 146 22.11 15.12 15.94
C LEU A 146 22.16 16.63 15.70
N THR A 147 23.34 17.21 15.82
CA THR A 147 23.61 18.60 15.46
C THR A 147 24.39 18.73 14.15
N ASN A 148 24.92 17.61 13.66
CA ASN A 148 25.61 17.49 12.39
C ASN A 148 25.31 16.11 11.78
N PHE A 149 24.97 16.11 10.50
CA PHE A 149 24.66 14.93 9.72
C PHE A 149 25.18 15.11 8.29
N SER A 150 25.99 14.16 7.84
CA SER A 150 26.56 14.19 6.50
C SER A 150 26.59 12.79 5.89
N VAL A 151 26.15 12.71 4.62
CA VAL A 151 26.11 11.49 3.82
C VAL A 151 26.71 11.77 2.44
N SER A 152 27.68 10.97 2.01
CA SER A 152 28.27 11.14 0.67
C SER A 152 28.73 9.83 0.05
N ASN A 153 28.74 9.76 -1.28
CA ASN A 153 29.23 8.59 -2.04
C ASN A 153 28.54 7.26 -1.65
N CYS A 154 27.24 7.31 -1.38
CA CYS A 154 26.40 6.14 -1.09
C CYS A 154 25.48 5.91 -2.29
N ALA A 155 26.03 5.31 -3.36
CA ALA A 155 25.39 5.27 -4.68
C ALA A 155 24.09 4.47 -4.74
N GLU A 156 23.92 3.52 -3.81
CA GLU A 156 22.74 2.66 -3.71
C GLU A 156 21.69 3.17 -2.73
N LEU A 157 21.93 4.29 -2.01
CA LEU A 157 21.06 4.75 -0.95
C LEU A 157 19.72 5.24 -1.52
N ARG A 158 18.62 4.62 -1.08
CA ARG A 158 17.24 4.91 -1.52
C ARG A 158 16.46 5.67 -0.46
N LEU A 159 16.79 5.48 0.80
CA LEU A 159 15.95 5.91 1.92
C LEU A 159 16.78 6.54 3.04
N VAL A 160 16.40 7.77 3.42
CA VAL A 160 17.03 8.50 4.52
C VAL A 160 15.97 9.03 5.47
N TRP A 161 16.04 8.58 6.72
CA TRP A 161 15.32 9.11 7.86
C TRP A 161 16.27 9.84 8.81
N CYS A 162 16.08 11.15 8.94
CA CYS A 162 16.79 11.99 9.89
C CYS A 162 15.87 13.01 10.58
N GLU A 163 14.57 12.75 10.62
CA GLU A 163 13.57 13.53 11.34
C GLU A 163 13.83 13.58 12.85
N GLU A 164 13.17 14.53 13.53
CA GLU A 164 13.20 14.65 15.00
C GLU A 164 14.63 14.69 15.56
N ASN A 165 15.44 15.62 15.03
CA ASN A 165 16.83 15.86 15.46
C ASN A 165 17.04 17.37 15.71
N MET A 166 18.30 17.78 15.89
CA MET A 166 18.69 19.18 16.13
C MET A 166 19.53 19.73 14.97
N LEU A 167 19.24 19.31 13.73
CA LEU A 167 20.02 19.65 12.55
C LEU A 167 19.70 21.07 12.04
N PRO A 168 20.68 22.00 12.03
CA PRO A 168 20.47 23.32 11.42
C PRO A 168 20.57 23.29 9.88
N SER A 169 21.18 22.22 9.35
CA SER A 169 21.43 21.98 7.93
C SER A 169 21.73 20.49 7.72
N VAL A 170 21.54 20.01 6.49
CA VAL A 170 21.94 18.67 6.04
C VAL A 170 22.95 18.79 4.90
N SER A 171 23.97 17.93 4.90
CA SER A 171 24.98 17.90 3.82
C SER A 171 24.98 16.53 3.15
N MET A 172 24.35 16.44 1.99
CA MET A 172 24.19 15.20 1.23
C MET A 172 24.65 15.37 -0.21
N SER A 173 25.43 14.42 -0.72
CA SER A 173 25.92 14.50 -2.10
C SER A 173 26.16 13.12 -2.70
N ASN A 174 26.03 13.02 -4.02
CA ASN A 174 26.25 11.78 -4.78
C ASN A 174 25.37 10.61 -4.29
N LEU A 175 24.05 10.86 -4.26
CA LEU A 175 22.99 9.90 -3.89
C LEU A 175 22.00 9.69 -5.06
N PRO A 176 22.46 9.17 -6.21
CA PRO A 176 21.68 9.15 -7.46
C PRO A 176 20.42 8.29 -7.40
N LYS A 177 20.29 7.38 -6.42
CA LYS A 177 19.12 6.50 -6.26
C LYS A 177 18.20 6.90 -5.12
N LEU A 178 18.42 8.06 -4.47
CA LEU A 178 17.59 8.49 -3.35
C LEU A 178 16.14 8.70 -3.81
N ARG A 179 15.21 7.98 -3.19
CA ARG A 179 13.76 8.01 -3.48
C ARG A 179 12.96 8.67 -2.37
N GLN A 180 13.36 8.53 -1.12
CA GLN A 180 12.68 9.20 -0.01
C GLN A 180 13.65 9.90 0.92
N PHE A 181 13.25 11.10 1.31
CA PHE A 181 14.01 11.90 2.25
C PHE A 181 13.11 12.51 3.32
N HIS A 182 13.31 12.05 4.55
CA HIS A 182 12.58 12.47 5.73
C HIS A 182 13.51 13.29 6.63
N CYS A 183 13.24 14.59 6.75
CA CYS A 183 14.03 15.52 7.54
C CYS A 183 13.17 16.47 8.40
N TYR A 184 11.88 16.19 8.51
CA TYR A 184 10.92 16.99 9.27
C TYR A 184 11.29 17.10 10.75
N GLN A 185 10.73 18.11 11.44
CA GLN A 185 11.02 18.37 12.86
C GLN A 185 12.53 18.54 13.14
N ASN A 186 13.19 19.35 12.32
CA ASN A 186 14.56 19.83 12.54
C ASN A 186 14.62 21.35 12.38
N PRO A 187 15.55 22.06 13.03
CA PRO A 187 15.75 23.49 12.83
C PRO A 187 16.47 23.84 11.50
N ILE A 188 16.21 23.08 10.43
CA ILE A 188 16.81 23.29 9.09
C ILE A 188 16.29 24.60 8.52
N THR A 189 17.18 25.46 8.03
CA THR A 189 16.82 26.76 7.42
C THR A 189 17.06 26.82 5.91
N GLU A 190 17.93 25.95 5.40
CA GLU A 190 18.25 25.82 3.98
C GLU A 190 18.31 24.32 3.62
N LEU A 191 17.66 23.95 2.52
CA LEU A 191 17.58 22.57 2.06
C LEU A 191 17.82 22.50 0.55
N ASP A 192 18.89 21.84 0.13
CA ASP A 192 19.20 21.58 -1.28
C ASP A 192 18.83 20.13 -1.64
N VAL A 193 17.82 19.99 -2.50
CA VAL A 193 17.36 18.69 -3.04
C VAL A 193 17.67 18.53 -4.52
N SER A 194 18.38 19.49 -5.13
CA SER A 194 18.74 19.46 -6.54
C SER A 194 19.58 18.24 -6.98
N PRO A 195 20.39 17.59 -6.11
CA PRO A 195 21.11 16.38 -6.49
C PRO A 195 20.25 15.10 -6.57
N PHE A 196 18.99 15.12 -6.14
CA PHE A 196 18.15 13.92 -5.97
C PHE A 196 17.13 13.76 -7.11
N GLU A 197 17.62 13.52 -8.33
CA GLU A 197 16.77 13.48 -9.54
C GLU A 197 15.67 12.39 -9.51
N ASN A 198 15.85 11.33 -8.70
CA ASN A 198 14.90 10.21 -8.55
C ASN A 198 14.05 10.29 -7.27
N LEU A 199 13.97 11.46 -6.63
CA LEU A 199 13.21 11.65 -5.38
C LEU A 199 11.70 11.55 -5.66
N TRP A 200 11.02 10.67 -4.91
CA TRP A 200 9.57 10.45 -4.96
C TRP A 200 8.85 11.11 -3.78
N TYR A 201 9.46 11.05 -2.59
CA TYR A 201 8.86 11.55 -1.35
C TYR A 201 9.83 12.49 -0.64
N LEU A 202 9.38 13.72 -0.37
CA LEU A 202 10.15 14.71 0.37
C LEU A 202 9.35 15.23 1.56
N PHE A 203 9.76 14.84 2.77
CA PHE A 203 9.12 15.28 4.01
C PHE A 203 10.06 16.21 4.78
N CYS A 204 9.79 17.51 4.66
CA CYS A 204 10.58 18.60 5.21
C CYS A 204 9.75 19.59 6.05
N GLY A 205 8.53 19.21 6.42
CA GLY A 205 7.66 20.01 7.29
C GLY A 205 8.24 20.23 8.69
N ASN A 206 7.68 21.20 9.42
CA ASN A 206 8.13 21.58 10.77
C ASN A 206 9.64 21.93 10.78
N THR A 207 10.10 22.64 9.75
CA THR A 207 11.46 23.17 9.64
C THR A 207 11.43 24.69 9.49
N GLY A 208 12.59 25.33 9.60
CA GLY A 208 12.74 26.78 9.42
C GLY A 208 12.98 27.20 7.98
N ILE A 209 12.73 26.34 6.98
CA ILE A 209 12.98 26.66 5.57
C ILE A 209 12.07 27.80 5.12
N SER A 210 12.64 28.72 4.34
CA SER A 210 11.91 29.86 3.76
C SER A 210 11.80 29.81 2.24
N GLN A 211 12.60 28.95 1.60
CA GLN A 211 12.58 28.65 0.18
C GLN A 211 12.98 27.19 -0.05
N ILE A 212 12.46 26.59 -1.12
CA ILE A 212 12.84 25.27 -1.60
C ILE A 212 12.73 25.23 -3.13
N ASP A 213 13.72 24.64 -3.80
CA ASP A 213 13.72 24.43 -5.25
C ASP A 213 13.58 22.93 -5.54
N VAL A 214 12.42 22.54 -6.07
CA VAL A 214 12.11 21.15 -6.48
C VAL A 214 12.13 20.97 -7.99
N SER A 215 12.64 21.94 -8.75
CA SER A 215 12.64 21.93 -10.23
C SER A 215 13.49 20.81 -10.84
N ARG A 216 14.36 20.18 -10.03
CA ARG A 216 15.23 19.06 -10.40
C ARG A 216 14.71 17.70 -9.91
N ASN A 217 13.49 17.65 -9.38
CA ASN A 217 12.89 16.44 -8.83
C ASN A 217 11.59 16.09 -9.59
N PRO A 218 11.65 15.78 -10.90
CA PRO A 218 10.45 15.55 -11.72
C PRO A 218 9.68 14.28 -11.36
N GLN A 219 10.28 13.38 -10.58
CA GLN A 219 9.67 12.13 -10.12
C GLN A 219 8.92 12.29 -8.79
N LEU A 220 8.84 13.49 -8.23
CA LEU A 220 8.23 13.75 -6.94
C LEU A 220 6.72 13.46 -7.00
N ARG A 221 6.25 12.58 -6.12
CA ARG A 221 4.85 12.18 -5.95
C ARG A 221 4.21 12.83 -4.72
N GLU A 222 5.01 13.01 -3.66
CA GLU A 222 4.53 13.64 -2.43
C GLU A 222 5.53 14.66 -1.89
N LEU A 223 5.00 15.84 -1.57
CA LEU A 223 5.74 16.93 -0.95
C LEU A 223 5.05 17.38 0.34
N ARG A 224 5.74 17.17 1.47
CA ARG A 224 5.33 17.66 2.80
C ARG A 224 6.26 18.76 3.27
N CYS A 225 5.77 19.99 3.26
CA CYS A 225 6.48 21.20 3.63
C CYS A 225 5.65 22.08 4.59
N GLU A 226 4.71 21.48 5.31
CA GLU A 226 3.83 22.14 6.26
C GLU A 226 4.60 22.72 7.46
N ASN A 227 4.06 23.77 8.09
CA ASN A 227 4.69 24.43 9.24
C ASN A 227 6.12 24.90 8.94
N THR A 228 6.29 25.59 7.81
CA THR A 228 7.55 26.22 7.38
C THR A 228 7.33 27.71 7.13
N HIS A 229 8.39 28.44 6.75
CA HIS A 229 8.33 29.87 6.44
C HIS A 229 8.34 30.12 4.92
N LEU A 230 7.86 29.15 4.13
CA LEU A 230 7.78 29.28 2.68
C LEU A 230 6.83 30.43 2.30
N THR A 231 7.29 31.30 1.41
CA THR A 231 6.48 32.42 0.86
C THR A 231 5.98 32.15 -0.56
N SER A 232 6.58 31.15 -1.22
CA SER A 232 6.23 30.67 -2.55
C SER A 232 6.71 29.23 -2.71
N ILE A 233 6.05 28.47 -3.57
CA ILE A 233 6.50 27.13 -3.97
C ILE A 233 6.22 26.95 -5.46
N ASP A 234 7.22 26.47 -6.21
CA ASP A 234 7.07 26.15 -7.64
C ASP A 234 7.13 24.63 -7.81
N VAL A 235 5.99 24.03 -8.12
CA VAL A 235 5.82 22.59 -8.36
C VAL A 235 5.57 22.27 -9.84
N SER A 236 5.81 23.23 -10.74
CA SER A 236 5.52 23.11 -12.18
C SER A 236 6.32 22.03 -12.91
N LYS A 237 7.37 21.48 -12.28
CA LYS A 237 8.19 20.38 -12.80
C LYS A 237 7.89 19.03 -12.18
N CYS A 238 7.01 18.97 -11.18
CA CYS A 238 6.62 17.75 -10.48
C CYS A 238 5.30 17.22 -11.07
N GLU A 239 5.30 16.85 -12.36
CA GLU A 239 4.07 16.48 -13.09
C GLU A 239 3.34 15.25 -12.49
N ASN A 240 4.08 14.38 -11.80
CA ASN A 240 3.56 13.17 -11.12
C ASN A 240 3.13 13.41 -9.66
N LEU A 241 3.02 14.68 -9.21
CA LEU A 241 2.68 15.01 -7.83
C LEU A 241 1.22 14.64 -7.54
N THR A 242 1.00 13.70 -6.60
CA THR A 242 -0.33 13.26 -6.13
C THR A 242 -0.72 13.94 -4.82
N ASP A 243 0.27 14.38 -4.04
CA ASP A 243 0.08 14.84 -2.68
C ASP A 243 0.93 16.09 -2.38
N LEU A 244 0.25 17.19 -2.02
CA LEU A 244 0.91 18.44 -1.62
C LEU A 244 0.40 18.94 -0.27
N PHE A 245 1.29 18.96 0.71
CA PHE A 245 1.04 19.52 2.04
C PHE A 245 1.93 20.75 2.24
N CYS A 246 1.30 21.93 2.18
CA CYS A 246 1.94 23.24 2.34
C CYS A 246 1.18 24.13 3.34
N ASN A 247 0.38 23.52 4.21
CA ASN A 247 -0.39 24.22 5.24
C ASN A 247 0.50 24.86 6.31
N ASN A 248 0.00 25.92 6.95
CA ASN A 248 0.75 26.72 7.94
C ASN A 248 2.07 27.26 7.34
N THR A 249 1.97 27.94 6.20
CA THR A 249 3.08 28.62 5.53
C THR A 249 2.67 30.05 5.16
N ASP A 250 3.62 30.87 4.74
CA ASP A 250 3.39 32.26 4.33
C ASP A 250 3.13 32.38 2.81
N ILE A 251 2.72 31.29 2.16
CA ILE A 251 2.47 31.23 0.70
C ILE A 251 1.26 32.09 0.37
N SER A 252 1.40 32.98 -0.62
CA SER A 252 0.33 33.89 -1.07
C SER A 252 -0.22 33.58 -2.47
N GLU A 253 0.54 32.84 -3.27
CA GLU A 253 0.17 32.38 -4.61
C GLU A 253 0.59 30.92 -4.76
N LEU A 254 -0.31 30.09 -5.30
CA LEU A 254 -0.07 28.68 -5.55
C LEU A 254 -0.58 28.33 -6.95
N ASP A 255 0.33 27.98 -7.84
CA ASP A 255 0.03 27.46 -9.18
C ASP A 255 0.28 25.96 -9.20
N ILE A 256 -0.80 25.19 -9.38
CA ILE A 256 -0.80 23.73 -9.48
C ILE A 256 -1.40 23.25 -10.80
N SER A 257 -1.47 24.13 -11.81
CA SER A 257 -2.06 23.83 -13.12
C SER A 257 -1.30 22.74 -13.90
N ASN A 258 -0.05 22.48 -13.55
CA ASN A 258 0.79 21.43 -14.16
C ASN A 258 0.81 20.12 -13.35
N ASN A 259 -0.08 19.96 -12.37
CA ASN A 259 -0.13 18.79 -11.49
C ASN A 259 -1.51 18.10 -11.53
N PRO A 260 -1.96 17.61 -12.70
CA PRO A 260 -3.32 17.08 -12.88
C PRO A 260 -3.63 15.84 -12.03
N GLU A 261 -2.60 15.10 -11.62
CA GLU A 261 -2.71 13.90 -10.78
C GLU A 261 -2.87 14.20 -9.27
N LEU A 262 -2.90 15.47 -8.86
CA LEU A 262 -3.10 15.83 -7.46
C LEU A 262 -4.43 15.28 -6.94
N ALA A 263 -4.35 14.43 -5.92
CA ALA A 263 -5.48 13.89 -5.18
C ALA A 263 -5.64 14.58 -3.81
N ARG A 264 -4.53 14.99 -3.19
CA ARG A 264 -4.54 15.61 -1.85
C ARG A 264 -3.84 16.95 -1.83
N LEU A 265 -4.57 17.98 -1.41
CA LEU A 265 -4.04 19.34 -1.30
C LEU A 265 -4.38 19.94 0.06
N PHE A 266 -3.37 20.08 0.92
CA PHE A 266 -3.50 20.78 2.20
C PHE A 266 -2.72 22.10 2.13
N CYS A 267 -3.45 23.20 2.00
CA CYS A 267 -2.97 24.57 1.94
C CYS A 267 -3.69 25.50 2.93
N ASN A 268 -4.29 24.93 3.99
CA ASN A 268 -4.93 25.70 5.05
C ASN A 268 -3.92 26.55 5.84
N ASN A 269 -4.40 27.63 6.47
CA ASN A 269 -3.57 28.61 7.18
C ASN A 269 -2.42 29.15 6.28
N THR A 270 -2.79 29.67 5.11
CA THR A 270 -1.88 30.34 4.17
C THR A 270 -2.42 31.70 3.79
N ASP A 271 -1.64 32.49 3.06
CA ASP A 271 -2.03 33.79 2.55
C ASP A 271 -2.65 33.74 1.14
N ILE A 272 -2.98 32.54 0.65
CA ILE A 272 -3.53 32.31 -0.69
C ILE A 272 -4.88 33.01 -0.83
N SER A 273 -4.99 33.88 -1.84
CA SER A 273 -6.22 34.64 -2.12
C SER A 273 -7.02 34.14 -3.33
N VAL A 274 -6.35 33.43 -4.24
CA VAL A 274 -6.92 32.79 -5.42
C VAL A 274 -6.33 31.39 -5.52
N LEU A 275 -7.18 30.39 -5.66
CA LEU A 275 -6.79 29.00 -5.87
C LEU A 275 -7.58 28.46 -7.06
N ASP A 276 -6.89 28.24 -8.17
CA ASP A 276 -7.45 27.65 -9.39
C ASP A 276 -7.25 26.13 -9.34
N LEU A 277 -8.36 25.39 -9.29
CA LEU A 277 -8.38 23.92 -9.26
C LEU A 277 -8.87 23.32 -10.59
N SER A 278 -9.00 24.12 -11.65
CA SER A 278 -9.63 23.70 -12.92
C SER A 278 -8.92 22.55 -13.62
N GLN A 279 -7.62 22.37 -13.36
CA GLN A 279 -6.80 21.27 -13.91
C GLN A 279 -6.66 20.09 -12.94
N ASN A 280 -7.16 20.19 -11.71
CA ASN A 280 -6.90 19.23 -10.63
C ASN A 280 -8.19 18.50 -10.22
N THR A 281 -8.86 17.87 -11.19
CA THR A 281 -10.16 17.21 -10.98
C THR A 281 -10.10 15.96 -10.12
N ASN A 282 -8.90 15.49 -9.75
CA ASN A 282 -8.71 14.32 -8.90
C ASN A 282 -8.66 14.67 -7.39
N ILE A 283 -8.71 15.96 -7.01
CA ILE A 283 -8.61 16.38 -5.60
C ILE A 283 -9.89 16.00 -4.83
N ASP A 284 -9.84 14.88 -4.12
CA ASP A 284 -10.89 14.39 -3.21
C ASP A 284 -10.65 14.83 -1.76
N LYS A 285 -9.39 15.16 -1.40
CA LYS A 285 -8.98 15.59 -0.06
C LYS A 285 -8.39 17.00 -0.08
N LEU A 286 -9.26 17.99 0.13
CA LEU A 286 -8.91 19.41 0.14
C LEU A 286 -8.98 20.03 1.55
N ARG A 287 -7.89 20.63 2.01
CA ARG A 287 -7.88 21.54 3.17
C ARG A 287 -7.37 22.91 2.76
N CYS A 288 -8.25 23.90 2.74
CA CYS A 288 -7.94 25.29 2.42
C CYS A 288 -8.66 26.28 3.36
N TYR A 289 -9.12 25.83 4.53
CA TYR A 289 -9.65 26.74 5.55
C TYR A 289 -8.57 27.71 6.05
N ASP A 290 -8.97 28.88 6.53
CA ASP A 290 -8.06 29.95 6.96
C ASP A 290 -7.04 30.37 5.88
N ALA A 291 -7.27 30.03 4.61
CA ALA A 291 -6.74 30.77 3.47
C ALA A 291 -7.56 32.05 3.25
N LYS A 292 -7.06 32.99 2.45
CA LYS A 292 -7.71 34.27 2.16
C LYS A 292 -8.61 34.21 0.93
N LEU A 293 -9.27 33.06 0.70
CA LEU A 293 -10.05 32.82 -0.51
C LEU A 293 -11.37 33.60 -0.49
N MET A 294 -11.58 34.42 -1.51
CA MET A 294 -12.87 35.11 -1.75
C MET A 294 -13.80 34.28 -2.64
N SER A 295 -13.24 33.35 -3.41
CA SER A 295 -13.97 32.40 -4.23
C SER A 295 -13.19 31.10 -4.33
N LEU A 296 -13.89 29.98 -4.42
CA LEU A 296 -13.31 28.68 -4.69
C LEU A 296 -14.25 27.91 -5.62
N GLU A 297 -13.75 27.55 -6.79
CA GLU A 297 -14.38 26.57 -7.67
C GLU A 297 -13.67 25.23 -7.44
N TRP A 298 -14.40 24.25 -6.93
CA TRP A 298 -13.87 22.93 -6.65
C TRP A 298 -14.71 21.90 -7.38
N LYS A 299 -14.08 21.32 -8.40
CA LYS A 299 -14.63 20.22 -9.18
C LYS A 299 -13.79 18.97 -8.94
N CYS A 300 -14.44 17.89 -8.53
CA CYS A 300 -13.81 16.59 -8.29
C CYS A 300 -14.58 15.51 -9.06
N ILE A 301 -13.86 14.68 -9.80
CA ILE A 301 -14.39 13.52 -10.52
C ILE A 301 -13.44 12.36 -10.29
N VAL A 302 -13.78 11.52 -9.32
CA VAL A 302 -13.07 10.27 -9.02
C VAL A 302 -14.10 9.15 -8.87
N PRO A 303 -13.71 7.86 -8.93
CA PRO A 303 -14.65 6.77 -8.69
C PRO A 303 -15.43 6.96 -7.38
N GLY A 304 -16.77 6.94 -7.45
CA GLY A 304 -17.66 7.13 -6.30
C GLY A 304 -17.89 8.58 -5.84
N LEU A 305 -17.22 9.58 -6.44
CA LEU A 305 -17.41 10.99 -6.08
C LEU A 305 -17.41 11.90 -7.31
N SER A 306 -18.55 12.55 -7.54
CA SER A 306 -18.72 13.66 -8.49
C SER A 306 -19.15 14.90 -7.68
N LEU A 307 -18.34 15.94 -7.73
CA LEU A 307 -18.61 17.21 -7.05
C LEU A 307 -18.33 18.35 -7.99
N ASP A 308 -19.27 19.28 -8.09
CA ASP A 308 -19.09 20.59 -8.71
C ASP A 308 -19.65 21.66 -7.77
N ILE A 309 -18.76 22.31 -7.00
CA ILE A 309 -19.15 23.34 -6.05
C ILE A 309 -18.38 24.63 -6.24
N THR A 310 -19.12 25.74 -6.21
CA THR A 310 -18.57 27.09 -6.15
C THR A 310 -18.92 27.73 -4.81
N LEU A 311 -17.90 28.11 -4.06
CA LEU A 311 -18.02 28.88 -2.83
C LEU A 311 -17.63 30.33 -3.09
N LEU A 312 -18.45 31.27 -2.63
CA LEU A 312 -18.21 32.71 -2.75
C LEU A 312 -18.24 33.36 -1.37
N SER A 313 -17.40 34.36 -1.17
CA SER A 313 -17.44 35.26 -0.02
C SER A 313 -18.00 36.63 -0.42
N GLU A 314 -19.04 37.08 0.27
CA GLU A 314 -19.61 38.43 0.13
C GLU A 314 -19.43 39.20 1.44
N GLY A 315 -18.61 40.26 1.43
CA GLY A 315 -18.31 41.07 2.61
C GLY A 315 -16.93 40.79 3.21
N ASP A 316 -16.75 41.10 4.50
CA ASP A 316 -15.45 41.07 5.18
C ASP A 316 -15.11 39.68 5.76
N GLY A 317 -14.98 38.66 4.91
CA GLY A 317 -14.62 37.30 5.31
C GLY A 317 -14.07 36.45 4.16
N TYR A 318 -13.68 35.21 4.48
CA TYR A 318 -13.11 34.24 3.53
C TYR A 318 -13.86 32.91 3.60
N VAL A 319 -13.79 32.14 2.52
CA VAL A 319 -14.33 30.77 2.43
C VAL A 319 -13.20 29.75 2.39
N GLY A 320 -13.50 28.51 2.74
CA GLY A 320 -12.54 27.41 2.59
C GLY A 320 -13.17 26.06 2.89
N VAL A 321 -12.42 25.00 2.63
CA VAL A 321 -12.82 23.63 2.89
C VAL A 321 -11.91 23.08 3.98
N ASP A 322 -12.50 22.37 4.94
CA ASP A 322 -11.76 21.60 5.92
C ASP A 322 -12.20 20.14 5.83
N TRP A 323 -11.33 19.35 5.23
CA TRP A 323 -11.43 17.90 5.22
C TRP A 323 -11.14 17.37 6.64
N GLU A 324 -12.17 17.38 7.47
CA GLU A 324 -12.22 16.67 8.74
C GLU A 324 -13.19 15.51 8.56
N ARG A 325 -12.72 14.26 8.68
CA ARG A 325 -13.63 13.11 8.79
C ARG A 325 -14.41 13.23 10.10
N VAL A 326 -15.56 13.89 10.04
CA VAL A 326 -16.54 13.88 11.13
C VAL A 326 -17.48 12.72 10.84
N TYR A 327 -17.37 11.66 11.64
CA TYR A 327 -18.23 10.49 11.51
C TYR A 327 -19.68 10.86 11.85
N VAL A 328 -20.57 10.83 10.86
CA VAL A 328 -22.00 11.10 11.05
C VAL A 328 -22.78 9.78 11.18
N SER A 329 -22.45 8.81 10.33
CA SER A 329 -22.95 7.42 10.35
C SER A 329 -22.04 6.55 9.48
N ASP A 330 -22.25 5.23 9.48
CA ASP A 330 -21.50 4.29 8.64
C ASP A 330 -21.47 4.77 7.17
N ASN A 331 -20.27 5.03 6.63
CA ASN A 331 -19.98 5.43 5.24
C ASN A 331 -20.41 6.85 4.83
N TYR A 332 -20.65 7.73 5.80
CA TYR A 332 -20.98 9.13 5.54
C TYR A 332 -20.10 10.02 6.41
N TRP A 333 -19.18 10.74 5.76
CA TRP A 333 -18.42 11.81 6.39
C TRP A 333 -18.91 13.15 5.87
N GLU A 334 -18.65 14.20 6.63
CA GLU A 334 -18.99 15.55 6.20
C GLU A 334 -17.74 16.42 6.16
N ASN A 335 -17.42 16.95 4.99
CA ASN A 335 -16.48 18.05 4.91
C ASN A 335 -17.11 19.29 5.52
N ARG A 336 -16.34 19.96 6.36
CA ARG A 336 -16.73 21.27 6.86
C ARG A 336 -16.47 22.28 5.76
N ILE A 337 -17.51 23.00 5.35
CA ILE A 337 -17.29 24.23 4.61
C ILE A 337 -17.18 25.36 5.62
N THR A 338 -16.04 26.02 5.56
CA THR A 338 -15.64 27.06 6.50
C THR A 338 -15.91 28.42 5.90
N ALA A 339 -16.36 29.32 6.76
CA ALA A 339 -16.54 30.73 6.48
C ALA A 339 -15.93 31.48 7.68
N VAL A 340 -14.85 32.22 7.43
CA VAL A 340 -14.07 32.86 8.48
C VAL A 340 -14.17 34.36 8.30
N ALA A 341 -14.74 35.04 9.28
CA ALA A 341 -14.85 36.49 9.26
C ALA A 341 -13.48 37.11 9.55
N THR A 342 -13.15 38.20 8.86
CA THR A 342 -12.04 39.06 9.27
C THR A 342 -12.34 39.70 10.64
N PRO A 343 -11.36 40.33 11.32
CA PRO A 343 -11.61 40.98 12.61
C PRO A 343 -12.70 42.06 12.61
N ASN A 344 -13.05 42.62 11.44
CA ASN A 344 -14.11 43.61 11.29
C ASN A 344 -15.45 43.02 10.82
N GLY A 345 -15.44 41.75 10.38
CA GLY A 345 -16.59 41.09 9.82
C GLY A 345 -17.38 40.27 10.84
N THR A 346 -18.62 39.93 10.49
CA THR A 346 -19.40 38.92 11.22
C THR A 346 -20.12 38.02 10.24
N PHE A 347 -19.91 36.71 10.37
CA PHE A 347 -20.54 35.74 9.49
C PHE A 347 -22.06 35.67 9.72
N ARG A 348 -22.83 35.81 8.64
CA ARG A 348 -24.31 35.82 8.66
C ARG A 348 -24.93 34.49 8.28
N GLY A 349 -24.22 33.67 7.53
CA GLY A 349 -24.70 32.37 7.04
C GLY A 349 -24.36 32.13 5.57
N TRP A 350 -24.70 30.94 5.12
CA TRP A 350 -24.58 30.47 3.74
C TRP A 350 -25.88 30.67 2.98
N TYR A 351 -25.79 31.21 1.76
CA TYR A 351 -26.93 31.58 0.94
C TYR A 351 -26.85 30.91 -0.44
N MET A 352 -28.02 30.55 -1.00
CA MET A 352 -28.21 30.28 -2.42
C MET A 352 -29.05 31.41 -3.00
N GLY A 353 -28.42 32.29 -3.78
CA GLY A 353 -29.01 33.57 -4.16
C GLY A 353 -29.29 34.43 -2.91
N GLU A 354 -30.55 34.82 -2.71
CA GLU A 354 -30.98 35.61 -1.55
C GLU A 354 -31.52 34.77 -0.38
N SER A 355 -31.61 33.45 -0.54
CA SER A 355 -32.18 32.55 0.46
C SER A 355 -31.10 32.03 1.40
N LEU A 356 -31.27 32.24 2.71
CA LEU A 356 -30.42 31.62 3.74
C LEU A 356 -30.64 30.10 3.73
N VAL A 357 -29.57 29.35 3.51
CA VAL A 357 -29.57 27.88 3.49
C VAL A 357 -29.21 27.34 4.86
N SER A 358 -28.12 27.82 5.46
CA SER A 358 -27.67 27.36 6.78
C SER A 358 -26.73 28.35 7.45
N SER A 359 -26.65 28.33 8.78
CA SER A 359 -25.62 29.00 9.58
C SER A 359 -24.33 28.19 9.72
N SER A 360 -24.34 26.91 9.31
CA SER A 360 -23.19 26.02 9.26
C SER A 360 -23.35 25.08 8.08
N LEU A 361 -22.38 25.05 7.18
CA LEU A 361 -22.44 24.21 5.99
C LEU A 361 -21.55 23.00 6.16
N ARG A 362 -22.14 21.85 5.89
CA ARG A 362 -21.49 20.56 5.83
C ARG A 362 -21.75 20.02 4.45
N LEU A 363 -20.69 19.60 3.75
CA LEU A 363 -20.83 18.86 2.51
C LEU A 363 -20.73 17.39 2.85
N PRO A 364 -21.81 16.63 2.67
CA PRO A 364 -21.69 15.20 2.79
C PRO A 364 -20.77 14.68 1.70
N LEU A 365 -19.82 13.85 2.10
CA LEU A 365 -18.92 13.10 1.25
C LEU A 365 -19.01 11.62 1.67
N GLY A 366 -18.95 10.71 0.70
CA GLY A 366 -19.29 9.30 0.88
C GLY A 366 -19.28 8.59 -0.48
N ALA A 367 -19.40 7.27 -0.47
CA ALA A 367 -19.56 6.48 -1.70
C ALA A 367 -20.84 6.89 -2.44
N ASP A 368 -20.75 7.05 -3.76
CA ASP A 368 -21.82 7.41 -4.68
C ASP A 368 -22.48 8.77 -4.42
N ILE A 369 -21.65 9.80 -4.23
CA ILE A 369 -22.14 11.18 -4.12
C ILE A 369 -21.97 11.92 -5.43
N ASP A 370 -23.09 12.34 -6.00
CA ASP A 370 -23.16 13.31 -7.09
C ASP A 370 -23.74 14.63 -6.54
N ILE A 371 -22.86 15.61 -6.33
CA ILE A 371 -23.26 16.97 -6.01
C ILE A 371 -23.28 17.75 -7.33
N PRO A 372 -24.47 18.08 -7.86
CA PRO A 372 -24.57 18.85 -9.09
C PRO A 372 -23.98 20.25 -8.87
N ALA A 373 -23.64 20.92 -9.97
CA ALA A 373 -23.13 22.29 -9.98
C ALA A 373 -23.91 23.20 -9.00
N THR A 374 -23.28 23.48 -7.85
CA THR A 374 -23.89 24.16 -6.71
C THR A 374 -23.10 25.40 -6.37
N MET A 375 -23.77 26.53 -6.29
CA MET A 375 -23.15 27.81 -5.91
C MET A 375 -23.67 28.29 -4.56
N LEU A 376 -22.76 28.48 -3.60
CA LEU A 376 -23.06 28.91 -2.24
C LEU A 376 -22.26 30.16 -1.89
N THR A 377 -22.93 31.13 -1.27
CA THR A 377 -22.33 32.40 -0.87
C THR A 377 -22.34 32.54 0.65
N ALA A 378 -21.16 32.66 1.26
CA ALA A 378 -21.00 33.07 2.64
C ALA A 378 -21.13 34.60 2.71
N LYS A 379 -22.15 35.10 3.44
CA LYS A 379 -22.34 36.54 3.63
C LYS A 379 -21.75 36.98 4.98
N PHE A 380 -21.06 38.12 4.97
CA PHE A 380 -20.46 38.75 6.15
C PHE A 380 -20.90 40.21 6.26
N ASP A 381 -21.09 40.72 7.47
CA ASP A 381 -21.20 42.17 7.68
C ASP A 381 -19.85 42.84 7.43
N GLY A 382 -19.85 44.05 6.86
CA GLY A 382 -18.63 44.84 6.67
C GLY A 382 -18.63 45.60 5.36
N THR A 383 -17.78 46.62 5.23
CA THR A 383 -17.66 47.42 4.00
C THR A 383 -16.20 47.51 3.59
N THR A 384 -15.70 46.51 2.89
CA THR A 384 -14.58 46.71 1.96
C THR A 384 -15.02 46.45 0.52
N PRO A 385 -14.58 47.26 -0.46
CA PRO A 385 -14.99 47.10 -1.84
C PRO A 385 -14.39 45.84 -2.46
N ILE A 386 -15.24 45.09 -3.16
CA ILE A 386 -14.91 43.95 -4.01
C ILE A 386 -13.79 44.34 -5.02
N PRO A 387 -12.64 43.64 -5.08
CA PRO A 387 -11.74 43.73 -6.23
C PRO A 387 -12.47 43.15 -7.45
N PRO A 388 -12.32 43.74 -8.65
CA PRO A 388 -13.05 43.28 -9.82
C PRO A 388 -12.73 41.82 -10.12
N THR A 389 -13.79 41.05 -10.36
CA THR A 389 -13.77 39.68 -10.88
C THR A 389 -12.79 39.58 -12.06
N PRO A 390 -11.78 38.69 -12.03
CA PRO A 390 -10.99 38.43 -13.23
C PRO A 390 -11.93 37.81 -14.28
N THR A 391 -12.01 38.46 -15.43
CA THR A 391 -12.68 37.91 -16.60
C THR A 391 -11.77 36.80 -17.14
N PRO A 392 -12.26 35.58 -17.40
CA PRO A 392 -11.41 34.50 -17.88
C PRO A 392 -10.81 34.90 -19.25
N PRO A 393 -9.50 34.68 -19.47
CA PRO A 393 -8.96 34.78 -20.82
C PRO A 393 -9.52 33.63 -21.65
N VAL A 394 -10.34 33.96 -22.65
CA VAL A 394 -10.65 33.05 -23.75
C VAL A 394 -9.35 32.85 -24.53
N SER A 395 -8.77 31.64 -24.48
CA SER A 395 -7.67 31.21 -25.33
C SER A 395 -7.98 29.82 -25.91
N PRO A 396 -7.58 29.54 -27.17
CA PRO A 396 -8.13 28.44 -27.95
C PRO A 396 -7.53 27.09 -27.57
N GLU A 397 -8.32 26.03 -27.80
CA GLU A 397 -7.91 24.62 -27.66
C GLU A 397 -6.54 24.32 -28.28
N PRO A 398 -5.63 23.65 -27.56
CA PRO A 398 -4.49 22.99 -28.17
C PRO A 398 -4.92 21.65 -28.80
N PRO A 399 -4.25 21.22 -29.88
CA PRO A 399 -4.61 19.97 -30.56
C PRO A 399 -4.23 18.76 -29.69
N THR A 400 -5.13 17.80 -29.68
CA THR A 400 -5.01 16.49 -29.03
C THR A 400 -3.76 15.76 -29.52
N PRO A 401 -2.82 15.34 -28.64
CA PRO A 401 -1.85 14.33 -29.02
C PRO A 401 -2.57 12.97 -29.04
N THR A 402 -2.29 12.20 -30.09
CA THR A 402 -2.76 10.83 -30.26
C THR A 402 -2.07 9.94 -29.22
N PRO A 403 -2.77 9.05 -28.50
CA PRO A 403 -2.13 8.13 -27.58
C PRO A 403 -1.22 7.16 -28.37
N PRO A 404 -0.09 6.72 -27.81
CA PRO A 404 0.56 5.50 -28.28
C PRO A 404 -0.40 4.31 -28.05
N PRO A 405 -0.26 3.21 -28.81
CA PRO A 405 -1.15 2.06 -28.65
C PRO A 405 -1.10 1.52 -27.22
N ALA A 406 -2.28 1.26 -26.66
CA ALA A 406 -2.46 0.70 -25.33
C ALA A 406 -1.73 -0.64 -25.19
N GLN A 407 -0.87 -0.72 -24.19
CA GLN A 407 -0.54 -1.96 -23.53
C GLN A 407 -1.70 -2.20 -22.54
N GLU A 408 -2.29 -3.39 -22.51
CA GLU A 408 -3.35 -3.69 -21.52
C GLU A 408 -2.74 -3.63 -20.12
N ASP A 409 -3.24 -2.72 -19.28
CA ASP A 409 -2.78 -2.57 -17.90
C ASP A 409 -3.28 -3.78 -17.08
N GLU A 410 -2.37 -4.51 -16.43
CA GLU A 410 -2.72 -5.62 -15.53
C GLU A 410 -3.46 -5.12 -14.26
N PRO A 411 -4.24 -5.98 -13.58
CA PRO A 411 -5.08 -5.55 -12.46
C PRO A 411 -4.27 -5.11 -11.23
N THR A 412 -4.89 -4.25 -10.43
CA THR A 412 -4.42 -3.99 -9.06
C THR A 412 -4.95 -5.08 -8.14
N ILE A 413 -4.04 -5.80 -7.50
CA ILE A 413 -4.38 -6.85 -6.53
C ILE A 413 -4.27 -6.27 -5.13
N TYR A 414 -5.26 -6.59 -4.30
CA TYR A 414 -5.33 -6.19 -2.92
C TYR A 414 -5.16 -7.40 -2.01
N GLY A 415 -4.73 -7.17 -0.78
CA GLY A 415 -4.62 -8.25 0.19
C GLY A 415 -4.00 -7.80 1.50
N PHE A 416 -3.80 -8.78 2.38
CA PHE A 416 -3.15 -8.58 3.66
C PHE A 416 -1.75 -9.14 3.57
N TRP A 417 -0.80 -8.38 4.09
CA TRP A 417 0.60 -8.77 4.05
C TRP A 417 1.19 -8.81 5.46
N VAL A 418 1.94 -9.87 5.72
CA VAL A 418 2.83 -10.04 6.88
C VAL A 418 4.28 -9.97 6.41
N SER A 419 5.05 -9.04 6.96
CA SER A 419 6.50 -9.07 6.79
C SER A 419 7.05 -10.16 7.71
N GLU A 420 7.36 -11.34 7.16
CA GLU A 420 8.21 -12.27 7.90
C GLU A 420 9.60 -11.63 7.99
N ARG A 421 10.15 -11.66 9.20
CA ARG A 421 11.51 -11.21 9.51
C ARG A 421 12.49 -11.79 8.49
N ILE A 422 12.88 -11.01 7.49
CA ILE A 422 14.05 -11.30 6.65
C ILE A 422 15.25 -11.03 7.57
N PRO A 423 15.99 -12.04 8.06
CA PRO A 423 17.23 -11.80 8.74
C PRO A 423 18.13 -11.27 7.66
N ASN A 424 18.58 -10.05 7.88
CA ASN A 424 19.38 -9.26 6.94
C ASN A 424 18.56 -8.39 5.98
N ASP A 425 17.29 -8.05 6.24
CA ASP A 425 16.66 -6.87 5.63
C ASP A 425 16.32 -5.77 6.67
N PRO A 426 17.03 -4.65 6.64
CA PRO A 426 16.80 -3.42 7.38
C PRO A 426 15.44 -2.76 7.29
N GLU A 427 14.89 -2.67 6.07
CA GLU A 427 13.74 -1.80 5.77
C GLU A 427 12.44 -2.47 6.24
N PHE A 428 12.53 -3.72 6.68
CA PHE A 428 11.41 -4.60 6.98
C PHE A 428 11.36 -5.01 8.45
N HIS A 429 11.85 -4.15 9.35
CA HIS A 429 11.85 -4.35 10.81
C HIS A 429 10.67 -3.71 11.54
N THR A 430 9.45 -4.05 11.17
CA THR A 430 8.29 -3.95 12.09
C THR A 430 7.29 -5.04 11.77
N ASN A 431 6.86 -5.80 12.79
CA ASN A 431 5.72 -6.74 12.73
C ASN A 431 4.42 -5.95 12.50
N TRP A 432 4.27 -5.35 11.32
CA TRP A 432 3.07 -4.69 10.87
C TRP A 432 2.37 -5.62 9.90
N TYR A 433 1.18 -6.02 10.30
CA TYR A 433 0.21 -6.61 9.40
C TYR A 433 -0.36 -5.46 8.60
N THR A 434 -0.11 -5.40 7.30
CA THR A 434 -0.55 -4.25 6.52
C THR A 434 -1.59 -4.67 5.51
N TRP A 435 -2.68 -3.92 5.47
CA TRP A 435 -3.56 -3.89 4.31
C TRP A 435 -2.80 -3.18 3.19
N SER A 436 -2.65 -3.85 2.04
CA SER A 436 -1.77 -3.39 0.96
C SER A 436 -2.34 -3.74 -0.42
N SER A 437 -1.82 -3.08 -1.45
CA SER A 437 -2.09 -3.42 -2.84
C SER A 437 -0.83 -3.32 -3.69
N PHE A 438 -0.83 -3.94 -4.86
CA PHE A 438 0.20 -3.76 -5.89
C PHE A 438 -0.42 -3.97 -7.28
N ASN A 439 0.20 -3.40 -8.30
CA ASN A 439 -0.19 -3.69 -9.68
C ASN A 439 0.51 -4.98 -10.14
N ALA A 440 -0.22 -5.89 -10.81
CA ALA A 440 0.34 -7.17 -11.23
C ALA A 440 1.45 -7.06 -12.30
N ASP A 441 1.59 -5.94 -13.02
CA ASP A 441 2.75 -5.65 -13.88
C ASP A 441 3.99 -5.16 -13.11
N SER A 442 3.83 -4.76 -11.86
CA SER A 442 4.93 -4.29 -11.00
C SER A 442 4.71 -4.79 -9.56
N PRO A 443 4.70 -6.12 -9.32
CA PRO A 443 4.36 -6.70 -8.02
C PRO A 443 5.35 -6.32 -6.90
N GLU A 444 6.54 -5.87 -7.25
CA GLU A 444 7.51 -5.30 -6.31
C GLU A 444 7.09 -3.93 -5.75
N GLU A 445 6.22 -3.19 -6.45
CA GLU A 445 5.74 -1.85 -6.05
C GLU A 445 4.48 -1.96 -5.19
N VAL A 446 4.66 -2.34 -3.93
CA VAL A 446 3.57 -2.47 -2.95
C VAL A 446 3.20 -1.11 -2.34
N THR A 447 1.93 -0.75 -2.44
CA THR A 447 1.30 0.37 -1.74
C THR A 447 0.73 -0.12 -0.42
N MET A 448 1.23 0.41 0.70
CA MET A 448 0.69 0.12 2.03
C MET A 448 -0.41 1.12 2.38
N HIS A 449 -1.60 0.62 2.70
CA HIS A 449 -2.76 1.46 2.97
C HIS A 449 -3.02 1.68 4.46
N CYS A 450 -2.85 0.64 5.28
CA CYS A 450 -3.01 0.74 6.74
C CYS A 450 -2.17 -0.31 7.47
N GLY A 451 -1.52 0.08 8.57
CA GLY A 451 -0.80 -0.83 9.47
C GLY A 451 -1.67 -1.29 10.65
N MET A 452 -1.77 -2.60 10.85
CA MET A 452 -2.43 -3.22 11.99
C MET A 452 -1.38 -3.71 13.00
N PRO A 453 -1.54 -3.41 14.30
CA PRO A 453 -0.58 -3.81 15.31
C PRO A 453 -0.75 -5.29 15.69
N ALA A 454 0.38 -5.95 15.94
CA ALA A 454 0.41 -7.32 16.44
C ALA A 454 -0.37 -7.47 17.76
N GLU A 455 -1.19 -8.51 17.86
CA GLU A 455 -1.88 -8.84 19.11
C GLU A 455 -0.87 -9.09 20.25
N THR A 456 -1.20 -8.59 21.43
CA THR A 456 -0.38 -8.82 22.64
C THR A 456 -0.42 -10.29 23.03
N GLY A 457 0.61 -11.04 22.64
CA GLY A 457 0.99 -12.28 23.33
C GLY A 457 0.69 -13.58 22.59
N SER A 458 1.33 -13.81 21.45
CA SER A 458 2.09 -15.05 21.16
C SER A 458 2.75 -14.88 19.78
N GLY A 459 3.96 -15.42 19.61
CA GLY A 459 4.68 -15.30 18.34
C GLY A 459 3.93 -15.99 17.20
N TYR A 460 3.97 -15.38 16.02
CA TYR A 460 3.52 -15.93 14.73
C TYR A 460 2.01 -16.18 14.55
N SER A 461 1.16 -15.16 14.71
CA SER A 461 -0.22 -15.26 14.19
C SER A 461 -0.54 -14.08 13.29
N SER A 462 -0.79 -14.37 12.00
CA SER A 462 -1.29 -13.42 11.02
C SER A 462 -2.54 -12.71 11.54
N LEU A 463 -2.59 -11.37 11.50
CA LEU A 463 -3.83 -10.68 11.91
C LEU A 463 -4.99 -10.99 10.98
N VAL A 464 -4.74 -11.40 9.73
CA VAL A 464 -5.73 -11.88 8.76
C VAL A 464 -5.22 -13.15 8.09
N ALA A 465 -5.97 -14.23 8.24
CA ALA A 465 -5.65 -15.55 7.68
C ALA A 465 -6.24 -15.72 6.26
N ALA A 466 -7.44 -15.19 6.05
CA ALA A 466 -8.17 -15.27 4.79
C ALA A 466 -9.05 -14.03 4.62
N ALA A 467 -9.24 -13.58 3.39
CA ALA A 467 -10.16 -12.52 3.06
C ALA A 467 -10.64 -12.63 1.61
N ALA A 468 -11.87 -12.22 1.37
CA ALA A 468 -12.50 -12.16 0.06
C ALA A 468 -13.30 -10.87 -0.09
N TYR A 469 -13.46 -10.45 -1.33
CA TYR A 469 -14.24 -9.28 -1.68
C TYR A 469 -15.63 -9.67 -2.17
N HIS A 470 -16.65 -8.92 -1.75
CA HIS A 470 -17.98 -9.02 -2.32
C HIS A 470 -18.78 -7.74 -2.03
N ASP A 471 -19.40 -7.17 -3.06
CA ASP A 471 -20.42 -6.12 -2.97
C ASP A 471 -19.93 -4.87 -2.19
N GLY A 472 -18.76 -4.35 -2.55
CA GLY A 472 -18.12 -3.24 -1.85
C GLY A 472 -17.62 -3.54 -0.42
N TYR A 473 -17.69 -4.80 0.04
CA TYR A 473 -17.19 -5.23 1.34
C TYR A 473 -16.05 -6.24 1.21
N ILE A 474 -15.11 -6.14 2.15
CA ILE A 474 -14.10 -7.15 2.41
C ILE A 474 -14.58 -7.96 3.61
N TYR A 475 -14.69 -9.27 3.42
CA TYR A 475 -14.97 -10.24 4.45
C TYR A 475 -13.69 -10.99 4.77
N GLY A 476 -13.44 -11.30 6.04
CA GLY A 476 -12.24 -12.06 6.38
C GLY A 476 -12.23 -12.62 7.78
N TYR A 477 -11.23 -13.45 8.03
CA TYR A 477 -10.95 -14.03 9.34
C TYR A 477 -9.54 -13.69 9.80
N THR A 478 -9.42 -13.35 11.08
CA THR A 478 -8.13 -13.18 11.73
C THR A 478 -7.44 -14.51 12.03
N GLY A 479 -6.14 -14.52 12.35
CA GLY A 479 -5.42 -15.72 12.78
C GLY A 479 -5.95 -16.37 14.06
N HIS A 480 -6.79 -15.66 14.83
CA HIS A 480 -7.54 -16.20 15.97
C HIS A 480 -9.00 -16.57 15.63
N ASN A 481 -9.33 -16.61 14.34
CA ASN A 481 -10.66 -16.91 13.79
C ASN A 481 -11.76 -15.89 14.15
N ASN A 482 -11.40 -14.64 14.49
CA ASN A 482 -12.39 -13.58 14.57
C ASN A 482 -12.83 -13.16 13.16
N PHE A 483 -14.13 -13.09 12.93
CA PHE A 483 -14.71 -12.69 11.65
C PHE A 483 -14.86 -11.17 11.55
N PHE A 484 -14.35 -10.58 10.48
CA PHE A 484 -14.53 -9.16 10.19
C PHE A 484 -15.25 -8.96 8.85
N ARG A 485 -15.95 -7.83 8.78
CA ARG A 485 -16.53 -7.29 7.56
C ARG A 485 -16.26 -5.79 7.56
N VAL A 486 -15.63 -5.29 6.51
CA VAL A 486 -15.22 -3.89 6.40
C VAL A 486 -15.53 -3.40 5.00
N ARG A 487 -15.98 -2.15 4.82
CA ARG A 487 -16.12 -1.61 3.46
C ARG A 487 -14.75 -1.49 2.80
N PHE A 488 -14.70 -1.86 1.54
CA PHE A 488 -13.49 -1.76 0.75
C PHE A 488 -13.02 -0.30 0.64
N ASP A 489 -13.94 0.64 0.39
CA ASP A 489 -13.63 2.06 0.31
C ASP A 489 -13.07 2.61 1.63
N ASP A 490 -13.62 2.17 2.78
CA ASP A 490 -13.11 2.56 4.09
C ASP A 490 -11.66 2.10 4.30
N MET A 491 -11.32 0.92 3.75
CA MET A 491 -9.98 0.34 3.81
C MET A 491 -9.00 1.04 2.87
N VAL A 492 -9.41 1.32 1.62
CA VAL A 492 -8.60 2.06 0.64
C VAL A 492 -8.37 3.51 1.08
N ALA A 493 -9.36 4.12 1.72
CA ALA A 493 -9.26 5.47 2.24
C ALA A 493 -8.45 5.55 3.55
N GLY A 494 -8.02 4.41 4.12
CA GLY A 494 -7.27 4.34 5.39
C GLY A 494 -8.07 4.84 6.59
N GLU A 495 -9.39 4.66 6.59
CA GLU A 495 -10.28 5.12 7.68
C GLU A 495 -10.43 4.10 8.81
N THR A 496 -10.02 2.86 8.58
CA THR A 496 -10.14 1.75 9.52
C THR A 496 -9.00 1.78 10.55
N THR A 497 -9.36 1.84 11.83
CA THR A 497 -8.40 1.82 12.94
C THR A 497 -8.22 0.41 13.51
N GLN A 498 -7.10 0.16 14.20
CA GLN A 498 -6.80 -1.05 14.98
C GLN A 498 -8.00 -1.64 15.73
N GLN A 499 -8.86 -0.79 16.31
CA GLN A 499 -9.98 -1.16 17.16
C GLN A 499 -11.05 -1.97 16.41
N TYR A 500 -11.23 -1.74 15.10
CA TYR A 500 -12.26 -2.40 14.29
C TYR A 500 -12.03 -3.91 14.12
N PHE A 501 -10.78 -4.36 14.08
CA PHE A 501 -10.42 -5.78 13.99
C PHE A 501 -10.40 -6.48 15.36
N LEU A 502 -10.49 -5.73 16.46
CA LEU A 502 -10.47 -6.24 17.85
C LEU A 502 -11.89 -6.34 18.45
N ASP A 503 -12.86 -5.58 17.94
CA ASP A 503 -14.25 -5.54 18.42
C ASP A 503 -15.20 -6.50 17.66
N THR A 504 -14.65 -7.40 16.85
CA THR A 504 -15.42 -8.37 16.06
C THR A 504 -15.96 -9.54 16.89
N ASN A 505 -17.15 -10.02 16.51
CA ASN A 505 -17.80 -11.18 17.12
C ASN A 505 -16.86 -12.40 17.14
N PHE A 506 -16.74 -13.02 18.32
CA PHE A 506 -16.03 -14.29 18.50
C PHE A 506 -16.78 -15.37 17.70
N ALA A 507 -16.30 -15.71 16.50
CA ALA A 507 -16.84 -16.86 15.77
C ALA A 507 -16.37 -18.15 16.47
N GLN A 508 -17.29 -18.99 16.93
CA GLN A 508 -16.95 -20.25 17.59
C GLN A 508 -16.61 -21.31 16.54
N ASN A 509 -15.44 -21.21 15.90
CA ASN A 509 -15.01 -22.16 14.87
C ASN A 509 -14.51 -23.51 15.42
N GLY A 510 -14.75 -23.82 16.70
CA GLY A 510 -14.59 -25.17 17.26
C GLY A 510 -13.17 -25.79 17.17
N GLY A 511 -12.12 -24.98 16.99
CA GLY A 511 -10.74 -25.45 16.78
C GLY A 511 -10.30 -25.60 15.32
N PHE A 512 -11.07 -25.07 14.38
CA PHE A 512 -10.68 -24.98 12.96
C PHE A 512 -10.10 -23.60 12.63
N ASN A 513 -9.02 -23.59 11.87
CA ASN A 513 -8.40 -22.39 11.29
C ASN A 513 -8.92 -22.18 9.86
N VAL A 514 -9.28 -20.95 9.51
CA VAL A 514 -9.60 -20.57 8.13
C VAL A 514 -8.30 -20.34 7.36
N LEU A 515 -8.15 -20.98 6.20
CA LEU A 515 -6.93 -20.92 5.38
C LEU A 515 -7.06 -19.97 4.20
N ASP A 516 -8.19 -20.04 3.49
CA ASP A 516 -8.54 -19.11 2.43
C ASP A 516 -10.06 -19.07 2.26
N MET A 517 -10.57 -18.05 1.57
CA MET A 517 -12.00 -17.88 1.31
C MET A 517 -12.22 -17.14 0.02
N GLU A 518 -13.35 -17.39 -0.64
CA GLU A 518 -13.70 -16.74 -1.90
C GLU A 518 -15.22 -16.67 -2.06
N TYR A 519 -15.69 -15.66 -2.80
CA TYR A 519 -17.10 -15.53 -3.12
C TYR A 519 -17.47 -16.27 -4.41
N ASP A 520 -18.47 -17.16 -4.33
CA ASP A 520 -19.06 -17.80 -5.49
C ASP A 520 -20.27 -16.98 -5.97
N TYR A 521 -20.05 -16.18 -7.02
CA TYR A 521 -21.09 -15.37 -7.65
C TYR A 521 -22.20 -16.20 -8.31
N SER A 522 -21.91 -17.43 -8.76
CA SER A 522 -22.90 -18.30 -9.39
C SER A 522 -23.89 -18.88 -8.39
N ARG A 523 -23.43 -19.12 -7.16
CA ARG A 523 -24.23 -19.67 -6.06
C ARG A 523 -24.71 -18.59 -5.08
N ASN A 524 -24.22 -17.35 -5.21
CA ASN A 524 -24.43 -16.23 -4.28
C ASN A 524 -24.07 -16.62 -2.84
N LYS A 525 -22.90 -17.23 -2.67
CA LYS A 525 -22.43 -17.82 -1.41
C LYS A 525 -20.94 -17.59 -1.22
N MET A 526 -20.52 -17.41 0.01
CA MET A 526 -19.09 -17.38 0.36
C MET A 526 -18.65 -18.73 0.90
N PHE A 527 -17.55 -19.24 0.37
CA PHE A 527 -16.95 -20.50 0.80
C PHE A 527 -15.60 -20.25 1.45
N ALA A 528 -15.28 -21.05 2.46
CA ALA A 528 -14.00 -21.01 3.14
C ALA A 528 -13.41 -22.43 3.23
N ILE A 529 -12.10 -22.53 3.05
CA ILE A 529 -11.33 -23.74 3.34
C ILE A 529 -10.85 -23.66 4.79
N LEU A 530 -11.12 -24.71 5.55
CA LEU A 530 -10.76 -24.81 6.96
C LEU A 530 -9.80 -25.98 7.21
N GLN A 531 -9.01 -25.86 8.28
CA GLN A 531 -8.17 -26.93 8.80
C GLN A 531 -8.37 -27.08 10.31
N ASN A 532 -8.64 -28.31 10.75
CA ASN A 532 -8.72 -28.67 12.15
C ASN A 532 -7.33 -28.60 12.81
N SER A 533 -7.18 -27.78 13.84
CA SER A 533 -5.89 -27.58 14.52
C SER A 533 -5.41 -28.80 15.30
N SER A 534 -6.30 -29.77 15.58
CA SER A 534 -5.99 -30.94 16.41
C SER A 534 -5.48 -32.15 15.61
N ASP A 535 -5.97 -32.35 14.39
CA ASP A 535 -5.67 -33.51 13.57
C ASP A 535 -5.30 -33.19 12.11
N GLY A 536 -5.30 -31.91 11.73
CA GLY A 536 -4.91 -31.42 10.40
C GLY A 536 -5.96 -31.64 9.31
N THR A 537 -7.11 -32.24 9.63
CA THR A 537 -8.16 -32.54 8.63
C THR A 537 -8.73 -31.26 8.06
N GLN A 538 -9.10 -31.28 6.77
CA GLN A 538 -9.62 -30.11 6.08
C GLN A 538 -11.05 -30.30 5.63
N CYS A 539 -11.79 -29.20 5.55
CA CYS A 539 -13.13 -29.17 4.98
C CYS A 539 -13.43 -27.82 4.33
N ILE A 540 -14.43 -27.80 3.46
CA ILE A 540 -15.05 -26.58 2.96
C ILE A 540 -16.31 -26.32 3.78
N CYS A 541 -16.52 -25.06 4.15
CA CYS A 541 -17.80 -24.60 4.71
C CYS A 541 -18.30 -23.37 3.97
N GLU A 542 -19.63 -23.24 3.95
CA GLU A 542 -20.31 -22.00 3.62
C GLU A 542 -20.20 -21.04 4.82
N VAL A 543 -19.87 -19.79 4.53
CA VAL A 543 -19.73 -18.71 5.50
C VAL A 543 -21.03 -17.92 5.56
N ASP A 544 -21.60 -17.81 6.75
CA ASP A 544 -22.65 -16.84 7.03
C ASP A 544 -22.05 -15.42 7.04
N LEU A 545 -22.36 -14.60 6.04
CA LEU A 545 -21.83 -13.25 5.91
C LEU A 545 -22.34 -12.26 6.97
N GLU A 546 -23.44 -12.58 7.65
CA GLU A 546 -23.98 -11.76 8.74
C GLU A 546 -23.28 -12.08 10.06
N THR A 547 -23.05 -13.36 10.34
CA THR A 547 -22.56 -13.81 11.65
C THR A 547 -21.09 -14.26 11.67
N GLY A 548 -20.51 -14.56 10.51
CA GLY A 548 -19.19 -15.17 10.39
C GLY A 548 -19.14 -16.64 10.79
N ASN A 549 -20.29 -17.28 11.02
CA ASN A 549 -20.33 -18.69 11.41
C ASN A 549 -20.23 -19.62 10.21
N MET A 550 -19.63 -20.78 10.43
CA MET A 550 -19.51 -21.85 9.43
C MET A 550 -20.78 -22.70 9.44
N LEU A 551 -21.64 -22.53 8.43
CA LEU A 551 -23.03 -23.03 8.44
C LEU A 551 -23.15 -24.57 8.49
N ASN A 552 -22.13 -25.31 8.06
CA ASN A 552 -22.15 -26.79 8.00
C ASN A 552 -21.05 -27.46 8.85
N LEU A 553 -20.39 -26.72 9.73
CA LEU A 553 -19.23 -27.23 10.47
C LEU A 553 -19.62 -28.27 11.53
N GLU A 554 -20.78 -28.12 12.20
CA GLU A 554 -21.27 -29.10 13.19
C GLU A 554 -21.54 -30.49 12.58
N SER A 555 -21.88 -30.53 11.29
CA SER A 555 -22.03 -31.78 10.52
C SER A 555 -20.71 -32.30 9.91
N GLY A 556 -19.59 -31.65 10.21
CA GLY A 556 -18.24 -32.03 9.75
C GLY A 556 -17.72 -31.27 8.53
N GLY A 557 -18.48 -30.28 8.01
CA GLY A 557 -18.17 -29.61 6.75
C GLY A 557 -18.16 -30.58 5.55
N ILE A 558 -17.81 -30.06 4.38
CA ILE A 558 -17.58 -30.89 3.19
C ILE A 558 -16.12 -31.34 3.25
N PRO A 559 -15.84 -32.64 3.51
CA PRO A 559 -14.50 -33.09 3.81
C PRO A 559 -13.59 -32.98 2.59
N LEU A 560 -12.41 -32.41 2.80
CA LEU A 560 -11.37 -32.35 1.79
C LEU A 560 -10.43 -33.55 1.99
N PRO A 561 -10.18 -34.37 0.95
CA PRO A 561 -9.25 -35.48 1.04
C PRO A 561 -7.82 -34.97 1.26
N TYR A 562 -7.04 -35.69 2.08
CA TYR A 562 -5.60 -35.48 2.16
C TYR A 562 -4.96 -35.80 0.82
N MET A 563 -4.30 -34.81 0.22
CA MET A 563 -3.54 -35.02 -1.00
C MET A 563 -2.19 -35.63 -0.66
N ASN A 564 -1.78 -36.68 -1.36
CA ASN A 564 -0.42 -37.19 -1.26
C ASN A 564 0.33 -36.81 -2.52
N ASN A 565 1.55 -36.27 -2.39
CA ASN A 565 2.44 -36.16 -3.54
C ASN A 565 2.85 -37.56 -4.05
N GLU A 566 3.58 -37.62 -5.16
CA GLU A 566 4.13 -38.86 -5.72
C GLU A 566 5.01 -39.67 -4.72
N GLU A 567 5.47 -39.03 -3.63
CA GLU A 567 6.27 -39.64 -2.55
C GLU A 567 5.44 -40.10 -1.34
N GLY A 568 4.11 -39.94 -1.35
CA GLY A 568 3.22 -40.40 -0.27
C GLY A 568 3.19 -39.48 0.96
N ILE A 569 3.61 -38.23 0.83
CA ILE A 569 3.57 -37.23 1.91
C ILE A 569 2.24 -36.46 1.82
N PRO A 570 1.45 -36.36 2.90
CA PRO A 570 0.19 -35.62 2.90
C PRO A 570 0.42 -34.11 2.89
N TYR A 571 -0.33 -33.37 2.06
CA TYR A 571 -0.39 -31.91 2.05
C TYR A 571 -1.83 -31.40 2.04
N THR A 572 -1.96 -30.10 2.31
CA THR A 572 -3.21 -29.38 2.55
C THR A 572 -3.53 -28.44 1.38
N MET A 573 -4.82 -28.31 1.04
CA MET A 573 -5.29 -27.24 0.14
C MET A 573 -5.30 -25.93 0.92
N GLN A 574 -4.54 -24.93 0.46
CA GLN A 574 -4.38 -23.67 1.18
C GLN A 574 -4.96 -22.46 0.45
N THR A 575 -5.43 -22.62 -0.78
CA THR A 575 -5.95 -21.50 -1.58
C THR A 575 -7.30 -21.82 -2.18
N LEU A 576 -8.10 -20.79 -2.45
CA LEU A 576 -9.39 -20.90 -3.13
C LEU A 576 -9.56 -19.74 -4.10
N ALA A 577 -9.89 -20.04 -5.36
CA ALA A 577 -10.39 -19.06 -6.32
C ALA A 577 -11.60 -19.67 -7.03
N ILE A 578 -12.59 -18.85 -7.38
CA ILE A 578 -13.83 -19.30 -8.00
C ILE A 578 -14.09 -18.40 -9.21
N ASP A 579 -14.40 -18.97 -10.37
CA ASP A 579 -14.79 -18.17 -11.54
C ASP A 579 -16.26 -17.76 -11.49
N LEU A 580 -16.69 -16.92 -12.44
CA LEU A 580 -18.09 -16.46 -12.52
C LEU A 580 -19.09 -17.59 -12.82
N GLN A 581 -18.62 -18.76 -13.26
CA GLN A 581 -19.44 -19.94 -13.55
C GLN A 581 -19.53 -20.89 -12.34
N GLY A 582 -18.87 -20.57 -11.23
CA GLY A 582 -18.87 -21.39 -10.02
C GLY A 582 -17.88 -22.56 -10.05
N ASN A 583 -16.96 -22.57 -11.03
CA ASN A 583 -15.86 -23.52 -11.03
C ASN A 583 -14.83 -23.05 -10.01
N ALA A 584 -14.55 -23.88 -9.00
CA ALA A 584 -13.57 -23.58 -7.99
C ALA A 584 -12.22 -24.22 -8.31
N TYR A 585 -11.17 -23.54 -7.88
CA TYR A 585 -9.78 -23.90 -8.10
C TYR A 585 -9.01 -23.78 -6.79
N CYS A 586 -8.04 -24.66 -6.59
CA CYS A 586 -7.15 -24.62 -5.44
C CYS A 586 -5.73 -25.06 -5.84
N MET A 587 -4.74 -24.57 -5.09
CA MET A 587 -3.35 -25.01 -5.25
C MET A 587 -3.03 -26.15 -4.29
N ALA A 588 -2.57 -27.26 -4.86
CA ALA A 588 -1.94 -28.36 -4.16
C ALA A 588 -0.46 -28.04 -3.92
N MET A 589 -0.02 -28.12 -2.66
CA MET A 589 1.38 -27.92 -2.32
C MET A 589 2.27 -28.98 -2.94
N GLY A 590 3.43 -28.57 -3.45
CA GLY A 590 4.48 -29.52 -3.83
C GLY A 590 5.90 -28.99 -3.64
N PHE A 591 6.81 -29.91 -3.32
CA PHE A 591 8.21 -29.60 -2.99
C PHE A 591 9.09 -29.26 -4.22
N SER A 592 8.59 -29.54 -5.43
CA SER A 592 9.31 -29.28 -6.70
C SER A 592 8.44 -28.56 -7.73
N VAL A 593 7.15 -28.88 -7.78
CA VAL A 593 6.12 -28.24 -8.59
C VAL A 593 4.84 -28.21 -7.76
N SER A 594 4.03 -27.17 -7.91
CA SER A 594 2.69 -27.09 -7.30
C SER A 594 1.66 -27.46 -8.36
N GLU A 595 0.52 -28.00 -7.94
CA GLU A 595 -0.53 -28.41 -8.88
C GLU A 595 -1.74 -27.50 -8.73
N LEU A 596 -2.22 -26.95 -9.84
CA LEU A 596 -3.52 -26.29 -9.87
C LEU A 596 -4.59 -27.36 -10.08
N CYS A 597 -5.52 -27.46 -9.14
CA CYS A 597 -6.60 -28.43 -9.15
C CYS A 597 -7.95 -27.72 -9.33
N SER A 598 -8.88 -28.36 -10.04
CA SER A 598 -10.30 -28.04 -9.93
C SER A 598 -10.82 -28.63 -8.63
N LEU A 599 -11.77 -27.94 -8.01
CA LEU A 599 -12.36 -28.33 -6.74
C LEU A 599 -13.88 -28.33 -6.86
N ASP A 600 -14.50 -29.46 -6.58
CA ASP A 600 -15.95 -29.58 -6.48
C ASP A 600 -16.38 -29.15 -5.07
N LEU A 601 -17.01 -27.97 -4.97
CA LEU A 601 -17.43 -27.39 -3.69
C LEU A 601 -18.53 -28.17 -2.97
N ASP A 602 -19.25 -29.07 -3.66
CA ASP A 602 -20.35 -29.84 -3.09
C ASP A 602 -19.88 -31.20 -2.53
N THR A 603 -18.80 -31.75 -3.09
CA THR A 603 -18.28 -33.08 -2.73
C THR A 603 -16.89 -33.07 -2.10
N GLY A 604 -16.13 -31.97 -2.26
CA GLY A 604 -14.73 -31.86 -1.86
C GLY A 604 -13.76 -32.65 -2.75
N MET A 605 -14.25 -33.25 -3.83
CA MET A 605 -13.42 -33.94 -4.82
C MET A 605 -12.62 -32.93 -5.64
N TYR A 606 -11.40 -33.29 -6.01
CA TYR A 606 -10.53 -32.44 -6.82
C TYR A 606 -9.91 -33.21 -7.98
N GLU A 607 -9.56 -32.51 -9.06
CA GLU A 607 -8.79 -33.05 -10.18
C GLU A 607 -7.65 -32.10 -10.56
N THR A 608 -6.43 -32.63 -10.70
CA THR A 608 -5.27 -31.84 -11.15
C THR A 608 -5.46 -31.38 -12.60
N ILE A 609 -5.42 -30.07 -12.84
CA ILE A 609 -5.60 -29.45 -14.17
C ILE A 609 -4.24 -29.19 -14.82
N MET A 610 -3.29 -28.62 -14.08
CA MET A 610 -1.94 -28.35 -14.56
C MET A 610 -0.93 -28.30 -13.42
N THR A 611 0.35 -28.36 -13.78
CA THR A 611 1.47 -28.14 -12.86
C THR A 611 2.06 -26.75 -13.07
N VAL A 612 2.29 -26.03 -11.99
CA VAL A 612 2.98 -24.74 -11.96
C VAL A 612 4.42 -24.99 -11.49
N PRO A 613 5.46 -24.54 -12.22
CA PRO A 613 6.86 -24.85 -11.93
C PRO A 613 7.41 -23.99 -10.77
N ALA A 614 6.68 -23.95 -9.66
CA ALA A 614 7.04 -23.26 -8.43
C ALA A 614 7.01 -24.26 -7.28
N LYS A 615 7.86 -24.03 -6.28
CA LYS A 615 7.72 -24.68 -4.98
C LYS A 615 6.79 -23.83 -4.14
N SER A 616 5.96 -24.45 -3.32
CA SER A 616 5.07 -23.70 -2.46
C SER A 616 5.01 -24.33 -1.07
N TYR A 617 5.27 -23.54 -0.03
CA TYR A 617 5.18 -23.96 1.37
C TYR A 617 3.91 -23.39 2.01
N ASP A 618 3.79 -23.50 3.33
CA ASP A 618 2.69 -22.88 4.08
C ASP A 618 2.63 -21.37 3.77
N TYR A 619 1.42 -20.81 3.78
CA TYR A 619 1.08 -19.41 3.45
C TYR A 619 1.09 -19.11 1.95
N GLN A 620 -0.07 -19.36 1.34
CA GLN A 620 -0.38 -19.02 -0.04
C GLN A 620 -1.73 -18.33 -0.07
N SER A 621 -1.97 -17.52 -1.08
CA SER A 621 -3.29 -16.98 -1.35
C SER A 621 -3.47 -16.85 -2.85
N MET A 622 -4.71 -16.96 -3.30
CA MET A 622 -5.06 -16.96 -4.71
C MET A 622 -6.33 -16.17 -4.91
N THR A 623 -6.46 -15.52 -6.06
CA THR A 623 -7.69 -14.83 -6.43
C THR A 623 -7.90 -14.87 -7.94
N MET A 624 -9.15 -14.69 -8.36
CA MET A 624 -9.55 -14.63 -9.75
C MET A 624 -9.65 -13.17 -10.21
N ASP A 625 -9.03 -12.84 -11.34
CA ASP A 625 -9.43 -11.66 -12.10
C ASP A 625 -10.64 -12.01 -12.97
N HIS A 626 -11.83 -11.67 -12.49
CA HIS A 626 -13.08 -11.95 -13.19
C HIS A 626 -13.22 -11.22 -14.53
N SER A 627 -12.46 -10.14 -14.76
CA SER A 627 -12.51 -9.40 -16.03
C SER A 627 -11.77 -10.12 -17.17
N THR A 628 -10.72 -10.88 -16.82
CA THR A 628 -9.87 -11.56 -17.80
C THR A 628 -9.92 -13.09 -17.70
N GLY A 629 -10.43 -13.65 -16.61
CA GLY A 629 -10.45 -15.09 -16.33
C GLY A 629 -9.08 -15.65 -15.92
N HIS A 630 -8.12 -14.80 -15.57
CA HIS A 630 -6.82 -15.22 -15.07
C HIS A 630 -6.85 -15.45 -13.56
N ILE A 631 -6.13 -16.47 -13.12
CA ILE A 631 -5.85 -16.68 -11.70
C ILE A 631 -4.54 -15.99 -11.34
N TYR A 632 -4.55 -15.23 -10.26
CA TYR A 632 -3.34 -14.72 -9.63
C TYR A 632 -3.06 -15.49 -8.36
N TRP A 633 -1.87 -16.09 -8.28
CA TRP A 633 -1.45 -16.91 -7.16
C TRP A 633 -0.15 -16.36 -6.55
N ALA A 634 -0.20 -16.01 -5.28
CA ALA A 634 0.99 -15.67 -4.49
C ALA A 634 1.41 -16.87 -3.66
N GLN A 635 2.71 -17.17 -3.71
CA GLN A 635 3.28 -18.30 -2.99
C GLN A 635 4.46 -17.87 -2.14
N TYR A 636 4.56 -18.38 -0.92
CA TYR A 636 5.73 -18.22 -0.08
C TYR A 636 6.68 -19.44 -0.16
N ALA A 637 7.93 -19.21 -0.60
CA ALA A 637 8.95 -20.26 -0.68
C ALA A 637 10.05 -20.07 0.37
N THR A 638 10.16 -20.97 1.35
CA THR A 638 11.28 -20.98 2.31
C THR A 638 12.43 -21.84 1.77
N PHE A 639 13.58 -21.21 1.48
CA PHE A 639 14.79 -21.94 1.12
C PHE A 639 15.53 -22.42 2.38
N SER A 640 15.94 -23.69 2.40
CA SER A 640 16.95 -24.19 3.33
C SER A 640 18.37 -23.97 2.79
N GLU A 641 19.29 -23.70 3.71
CA GLU A 641 20.76 -23.53 3.62
C GLU A 641 21.34 -22.28 2.92
N THR A 642 20.57 -21.53 2.13
CA THR A 642 20.91 -20.13 1.76
C THR A 642 19.65 -19.27 1.86
N TRP A 643 19.55 -18.51 2.94
CA TRP A 643 18.40 -17.67 3.31
C TRP A 643 18.10 -16.61 2.25
N ASN A 644 17.11 -16.86 1.39
CA ASN A 644 16.37 -15.80 0.72
C ASN A 644 14.96 -16.31 0.37
N PRO A 645 13.93 -16.10 1.23
CA PRO A 645 12.56 -16.38 0.86
C PRO A 645 12.15 -15.43 -0.29
N SER A 646 11.43 -15.95 -1.28
CA SER A 646 10.90 -15.13 -2.37
C SER A 646 9.43 -15.44 -2.52
N ASN A 647 8.57 -14.49 -2.12
CA ASN A 647 7.16 -14.55 -2.47
C ASN A 647 7.02 -14.17 -3.93
N LEU A 648 6.53 -15.10 -4.75
CA LEU A 648 6.39 -14.90 -6.19
C LEU A 648 4.92 -14.79 -6.54
N LEU A 649 4.59 -13.83 -7.40
CA LEU A 649 3.30 -13.77 -8.07
C LEU A 649 3.37 -14.59 -9.35
N PHE A 650 2.36 -15.45 -9.54
CA PHE A 650 2.09 -16.11 -10.81
C PHE A 650 0.75 -15.64 -11.36
N LYS A 651 0.74 -15.33 -12.66
CA LYS A 651 -0.47 -15.20 -13.46
C LYS A 651 -0.69 -16.53 -14.17
N ILE A 652 -1.86 -17.13 -14.00
CA ILE A 652 -2.23 -18.41 -14.60
C ILE A 652 -3.40 -18.17 -15.55
N ASP A 653 -3.19 -18.53 -16.81
CA ASP A 653 -4.19 -18.48 -17.86
C ASP A 653 -4.83 -19.87 -18.01
N LEU A 654 -6.11 -19.97 -17.66
CA LEU A 654 -6.89 -21.20 -17.73
C LEU A 654 -7.26 -21.62 -19.16
N GLN A 655 -7.17 -20.72 -20.14
CA GLN A 655 -7.43 -21.04 -21.55
C GLN A 655 -6.19 -21.63 -22.22
N THR A 656 -5.02 -21.01 -21.99
CA THR A 656 -3.76 -21.47 -22.57
C THR A 656 -3.04 -22.50 -21.70
N MET A 657 -3.51 -22.70 -20.48
CA MET A 657 -2.91 -23.58 -19.47
C MET A 657 -1.43 -23.22 -19.22
N GLN A 658 -1.13 -21.92 -19.22
CA GLN A 658 0.20 -21.38 -18.97
C GLN A 658 0.24 -20.64 -17.64
N ALA A 659 1.36 -20.77 -16.93
CA ALA A 659 1.64 -19.99 -15.74
C ALA A 659 2.88 -19.12 -15.99
N GLU A 660 2.71 -17.82 -15.87
CA GLU A 660 3.75 -16.80 -16.01
C GLU A 660 4.14 -16.26 -14.63
N SER A 661 5.43 -16.21 -14.32
CA SER A 661 5.90 -15.53 -13.12
C SER A 661 5.96 -14.03 -13.38
N LYS A 662 5.21 -13.24 -12.61
CA LYS A 662 5.18 -11.78 -12.71
C LYS A 662 6.27 -11.11 -11.85
N GLY A 663 6.93 -11.86 -10.97
CA GLY A 663 8.06 -11.36 -10.16
C GLY A 663 7.84 -11.53 -8.66
N THR A 664 8.69 -10.88 -7.87
CA THR A 664 8.63 -10.94 -6.40
C THR A 664 7.69 -9.88 -5.85
N ILE A 665 6.76 -10.29 -4.99
CA ILE A 665 5.83 -9.36 -4.34
C ILE A 665 6.49 -8.72 -3.12
N GLY A 666 6.54 -7.38 -3.07
CA GLY A 666 6.93 -6.62 -1.88
C GLY A 666 8.19 -7.11 -1.16
N HIS A 667 9.27 -7.40 -1.89
CA HIS A 667 10.56 -7.86 -1.33
C HIS A 667 10.57 -9.19 -0.56
N GLY A 668 9.65 -10.14 -0.84
CA GLY A 668 9.70 -11.49 -0.26
C GLY A 668 8.77 -11.73 0.94
N SER A 669 7.89 -10.78 1.15
CA SER A 669 6.78 -10.67 2.10
C SER A 669 5.69 -11.76 1.99
N GLN A 670 5.02 -12.18 3.07
CA GLN A 670 3.91 -13.17 3.02
C GLN A 670 2.56 -12.49 2.74
N TRP A 671 1.81 -12.97 1.75
CA TRP A 671 0.50 -12.43 1.39
C TRP A 671 -0.62 -13.41 1.73
N THR A 672 -1.69 -12.92 2.35
CA THR A 672 -2.89 -13.67 2.75
C THR A 672 -4.14 -12.90 2.37
N GLY A 673 -5.24 -13.62 2.11
CA GLY A 673 -6.53 -13.02 1.77
C GLY A 673 -6.44 -12.04 0.59
N MET A 674 -5.79 -12.46 -0.49
CA MET A 674 -5.71 -11.69 -1.71
C MET A 674 -7.05 -11.68 -2.42
N PHE A 675 -7.41 -10.53 -2.99
CA PHE A 675 -8.59 -10.41 -3.82
C PHE A 675 -8.41 -9.30 -4.86
N ILE A 676 -9.14 -9.43 -5.97
CA ILE A 676 -9.33 -8.37 -6.94
C ILE A 676 -10.77 -7.90 -6.80
N PRO A 677 -11.02 -6.62 -6.43
CA PRO A 677 -12.36 -6.08 -6.33
C PRO A 677 -13.12 -6.29 -7.64
N TYR A 678 -14.26 -6.95 -7.53
CA TYR A 678 -15.18 -7.16 -8.63
C TYR A 678 -16.59 -6.83 -8.13
N ASP A 679 -16.96 -5.56 -8.28
CA ASP A 679 -18.35 -5.15 -8.14
C ASP A 679 -19.08 -5.50 -9.43
N ILE A 680 -20.23 -6.13 -9.30
CA ILE A 680 -21.14 -6.37 -10.41
C ILE A 680 -21.76 -5.01 -10.79
N GLY A 681 -20.98 -4.22 -11.52
CA GLY A 681 -21.44 -3.00 -12.20
C GLY A 681 -22.32 -3.32 -13.41
N GLN A 682 -22.29 -4.56 -13.91
CA GLN A 682 -23.28 -5.18 -14.79
C GLN A 682 -23.24 -6.71 -14.59
N PRO A 683 -24.38 -7.42 -14.50
CA PRO A 683 -24.36 -8.87 -14.34
C PRO A 683 -23.64 -9.52 -15.52
N PRO A 684 -22.86 -10.60 -15.30
CA PRO A 684 -22.34 -11.39 -16.41
C PRO A 684 -23.51 -11.85 -17.28
N VAL A 685 -23.45 -11.54 -18.57
CA VAL A 685 -24.49 -11.91 -19.53
C VAL A 685 -24.42 -13.43 -19.77
N THR A 686 -25.25 -14.20 -19.07
CA THR A 686 -25.40 -15.65 -19.29
C THR A 686 -26.45 -16.01 -20.35
N GLY A 687 -26.84 -15.05 -21.21
CA GLY A 687 -27.80 -15.27 -22.30
C GLY A 687 -27.36 -14.69 -23.65
N ILE A 688 -28.05 -15.05 -24.72
CA ILE A 688 -27.76 -14.53 -26.06
C ILE A 688 -28.34 -13.11 -26.16
N LEU A 689 -27.54 -12.10 -26.50
CA LEU A 689 -28.05 -10.73 -26.71
C LEU A 689 -29.18 -10.73 -27.73
N GLY A 690 -30.33 -10.21 -27.30
CA GLY A 690 -31.59 -10.21 -28.03
C GLY A 690 -32.53 -11.39 -27.76
N ASP A 691 -32.14 -12.39 -26.97
CA ASP A 691 -32.99 -13.51 -26.50
C ASP A 691 -33.71 -13.11 -25.21
N VAL A 692 -34.62 -12.15 -25.34
CA VAL A 692 -35.26 -11.45 -24.20
C VAL A 692 -36.06 -12.40 -23.31
N ASP A 693 -36.63 -13.47 -23.85
CA ASP A 693 -37.37 -14.46 -23.05
C ASP A 693 -36.52 -15.63 -22.51
N GLY A 694 -35.22 -15.66 -22.83
CA GLY A 694 -34.25 -16.63 -22.34
C GLY A 694 -34.46 -18.06 -22.84
N ASN A 695 -35.12 -18.25 -23.99
CA ASN A 695 -35.40 -19.57 -24.54
C ASN A 695 -34.23 -20.19 -25.34
N GLY A 696 -33.14 -19.43 -25.49
CA GLY A 696 -31.92 -19.79 -26.22
C GLY A 696 -31.96 -19.45 -27.71
N ILE A 697 -32.95 -18.68 -28.20
CA ILE A 697 -33.12 -18.36 -29.63
C ILE A 697 -33.66 -16.93 -29.80
N VAL A 698 -32.87 -16.06 -30.44
CA VAL A 698 -33.31 -14.71 -30.82
C VAL A 698 -34.37 -14.76 -31.93
N GLN A 699 -35.61 -14.35 -31.61
CA GLN A 699 -36.75 -14.35 -32.53
C GLN A 699 -37.46 -12.99 -32.56
N ILE A 700 -38.39 -12.81 -33.51
CA ILE A 700 -39.23 -11.61 -33.58
C ILE A 700 -40.07 -11.43 -32.31
N ALA A 701 -40.35 -12.52 -31.59
CA ALA A 701 -41.07 -12.47 -30.32
C ALA A 701 -40.30 -11.67 -29.25
N ASP A 702 -38.97 -11.78 -29.21
CA ASP A 702 -38.10 -11.07 -28.27
C ASP A 702 -38.06 -9.57 -28.55
N ALA A 703 -38.01 -9.19 -29.83
CA ALA A 703 -38.14 -7.81 -30.26
C ALA A 703 -39.48 -7.19 -29.81
N ILE A 704 -40.57 -7.98 -29.81
CA ILE A 704 -41.88 -7.52 -29.33
C ILE A 704 -41.87 -7.34 -27.81
N LEU A 705 -41.14 -8.16 -27.05
CA LEU A 705 -41.00 -8.02 -25.60
C LEU A 705 -40.21 -6.77 -25.23
N ALA A 706 -39.06 -6.54 -25.87
CA ALA A 706 -38.26 -5.32 -25.71
C ALA A 706 -39.07 -4.06 -26.10
N ALA A 707 -39.82 -4.09 -27.21
CA ALA A 707 -40.65 -2.96 -27.62
C ALA A 707 -41.79 -2.66 -26.62
N ARG A 708 -42.39 -3.69 -26.01
CA ARG A 708 -43.43 -3.52 -24.99
C ARG A 708 -42.87 -2.95 -23.69
N HIS A 709 -41.63 -3.27 -23.36
CA HIS A 709 -40.88 -2.65 -22.27
C HIS A 709 -40.62 -1.18 -22.51
N ALA A 710 -40.03 -0.84 -23.67
CA ALA A 710 -39.77 0.54 -24.06
C ALA A 710 -41.04 1.42 -24.12
N LEU A 711 -42.20 0.83 -24.41
CA LEU A 711 -43.50 1.52 -24.41
C LEU A 711 -44.20 1.54 -23.04
N GLY A 712 -43.60 0.96 -22.00
CA GLY A 712 -44.15 0.91 -20.64
C GLY A 712 -45.42 0.07 -20.50
N VAL A 713 -45.69 -0.84 -21.45
CA VAL A 713 -46.90 -1.70 -21.43
C VAL A 713 -46.62 -3.10 -20.88
N TYR A 714 -45.34 -3.45 -20.67
CA TYR A 714 -44.90 -4.70 -20.07
C TYR A 714 -43.53 -4.49 -19.42
N LEU A 715 -43.36 -4.81 -18.14
CA LEU A 715 -42.06 -4.65 -17.48
C LEU A 715 -41.22 -5.92 -17.65
N LEU A 716 -39.93 -5.74 -17.94
CA LEU A 716 -38.92 -6.81 -17.98
C LEU A 716 -38.19 -6.72 -16.65
N GLU A 717 -37.72 -7.85 -16.15
CA GLU A 717 -37.07 -7.97 -14.85
C GLU A 717 -35.87 -8.93 -14.98
N GLY A 718 -34.84 -8.74 -14.16
CA GLY A 718 -33.67 -9.62 -14.13
C GLY A 718 -32.88 -9.65 -15.44
N GLU A 719 -32.39 -10.84 -15.83
CA GLU A 719 -31.54 -11.05 -17.01
C GLU A 719 -32.17 -10.56 -18.32
N SER A 720 -33.51 -10.59 -18.43
CA SER A 720 -34.22 -10.11 -19.62
C SER A 720 -34.04 -8.61 -19.89
N LEU A 721 -33.66 -7.81 -18.88
CA LEU A 721 -33.32 -6.39 -19.09
C LEU A 721 -32.01 -6.26 -19.87
N ILE A 722 -31.05 -7.10 -19.51
CA ILE A 722 -29.69 -7.11 -20.05
C ILE A 722 -29.70 -7.68 -21.48
N LEU A 723 -30.45 -8.76 -21.70
CA LEU A 723 -30.60 -9.36 -23.03
C LEU A 723 -31.42 -8.47 -23.98
N ALA A 724 -32.19 -7.53 -23.46
CA ALA A 724 -32.97 -6.58 -24.26
C ALA A 724 -32.19 -5.32 -24.66
N ASP A 725 -31.11 -4.97 -23.94
CA ASP A 725 -30.20 -3.85 -24.25
C ASP A 725 -29.07 -4.34 -25.17
N VAL A 726 -29.37 -4.45 -26.46
CA VAL A 726 -28.46 -5.09 -27.43
C VAL A 726 -27.30 -4.19 -27.85
N ASP A 727 -27.43 -2.87 -27.71
CA ASP A 727 -26.34 -1.93 -27.99
C ASP A 727 -25.53 -1.54 -26.73
N MET A 728 -25.87 -2.11 -25.57
CA MET A 728 -25.17 -1.99 -24.29
C MET A 728 -25.03 -0.55 -23.80
N ASN A 729 -25.99 0.30 -24.12
CA ASN A 729 -25.94 1.72 -23.75
C ASN A 729 -26.57 1.99 -22.35
N GLY A 730 -27.18 0.98 -21.73
CA GLY A 730 -27.83 1.05 -20.42
C GLY A 730 -29.32 1.38 -20.45
N GLU A 731 -29.94 1.54 -21.63
CA GLU A 731 -31.37 1.87 -21.80
C GLU A 731 -32.06 0.94 -22.82
N ILE A 732 -33.21 0.36 -22.45
CA ILE A 732 -34.02 -0.47 -23.37
C ILE A 732 -35.02 0.41 -24.13
N THR A 733 -34.72 0.69 -25.40
CA THR A 733 -35.51 1.57 -26.27
C THR A 733 -36.14 0.81 -27.45
N ILE A 734 -36.89 1.54 -28.28
CA ILE A 734 -37.40 0.98 -29.55
C ILE A 734 -36.26 0.68 -30.53
N ALA A 735 -35.10 1.33 -30.39
CA ALA A 735 -33.94 1.05 -31.23
C ALA A 735 -33.44 -0.39 -30.99
N ASP A 736 -33.41 -0.82 -29.74
CA ASP A 736 -33.00 -2.17 -29.32
C ASP A 736 -33.96 -3.22 -29.86
N ALA A 737 -35.27 -2.97 -29.76
CA ALA A 737 -36.28 -3.83 -30.36
C ALA A 737 -36.10 -3.99 -31.89
N VAL A 738 -35.68 -2.93 -32.59
CA VAL A 738 -35.39 -3.00 -34.03
C VAL A 738 -34.10 -3.77 -34.31
N LEU A 739 -33.07 -3.63 -33.48
CA LEU A 739 -31.82 -4.40 -33.57
C LEU A 739 -32.07 -5.89 -33.36
N ILE A 740 -32.82 -6.26 -32.31
CA ILE A 740 -33.25 -7.64 -32.04
C ILE A 740 -34.01 -8.22 -33.25
N MET A 741 -34.91 -7.44 -33.86
CA MET A 741 -35.65 -7.87 -35.04
C MET A 741 -34.73 -8.12 -36.25
N ARG A 742 -33.67 -7.33 -36.41
CA ARG A 742 -32.68 -7.51 -37.49
C ARG A 742 -31.80 -8.74 -37.24
N ILE A 743 -31.45 -9.01 -35.98
CA ILE A 743 -30.72 -10.22 -35.56
C ILE A 743 -31.57 -11.47 -35.83
N ALA A 744 -32.83 -11.47 -35.40
CA ALA A 744 -33.78 -12.57 -35.64
C ALA A 744 -34.01 -12.88 -37.14
N MET A 745 -33.78 -11.89 -38.02
CA MET A 745 -33.89 -12.05 -39.48
C MET A 745 -32.56 -12.40 -40.17
N GLY A 746 -31.46 -12.51 -39.42
CA GLY A 746 -30.12 -12.75 -39.95
C GLY A 746 -29.57 -11.58 -40.77
N LEU A 747 -30.01 -10.35 -40.48
CA LEU A 747 -29.61 -9.12 -41.18
C LEU A 747 -28.55 -8.32 -40.40
N TYR A 748 -28.18 -8.78 -39.22
CA TYR A 748 -27.26 -8.15 -38.28
C TYR A 748 -26.69 -9.24 -37.36
N GLU A 749 -25.37 -9.27 -37.16
CA GLU A 749 -24.71 -10.09 -36.13
C GLU A 749 -24.25 -9.12 -35.03
N PRO A 750 -24.70 -9.29 -33.78
CA PRO A 750 -24.36 -8.42 -32.67
C PRO A 750 -22.90 -8.58 -32.22
#